data_AF-A0A2T6CDP7-F1
#
_entry.id   AF-A0A2T6CDP7-F1
#
_cell.length_a   1.000
_cell.length_b   1.000
_cell.length_c   1.000
_cell.angle_alpha   90.00
_cell.angle_beta   90.00
_cell.angle_gamma   90.00
#
_symmetry.space_group_name_H-M   'P 1'
#
loop_
_entity.id
_entity.type
_entity.pdbx_description
1 polymer ?
#
loop_
_entity_poly.entity_id
_entity_poly.type
_entity_poly.pdbx_seq_one_letter_code
_entity_poly.pdbx_strand_id
1 'polypeptide(L)'
;MMNRRNFLKASSALPLALALPGTMAQALSKSRNTIVVIDGISAAGDAGSLSATMEGLIRLGVPISCIVETAHPEAGPLRADHPVSTLLRDMRVRLPGLIDLLPVLPDLARRTTHFQAREAYDAQHRLFDALWGDREGQSAGFRPRAVACDMSENALPPTGVRTSGIRNVLMRPPATASAAVQSQAWDNGVVRLIGGKRVQLTDAATQLQNDPANPGERVLYLSATDLAALPAAELPDLAAQFANAVMQPDGDTWVSPILASDVQFRDAYSYNRKMALHFMATPGSSAVERAILTDFRLDLLNAGLPSSFGEAVETGQTDRDGTGYWIDIQRTKAVLPILPVQHYLAGSAALDPAALNADRNSFGMGVEFRPRSTAHAAGITEDNTMVVPAEIIRDPGQLAELDRGEYGTEDFTVLISDQVLQNAPQRKILKQALLSLADDGITRPVTLPEYVRGITPSDAYLNHFRRTAAYAGRARGSDRAQGRQSHAQLMEDAKTAWRYFEKWTNRRTGLCPATVNFSGSGSTLHEAVTMWDVGSHINALVAANELSLITDKAFQTAIRKILPNIAGRKSQGRLLPQGWIATDKIKWGVKDFDGCDAGRLMAALYNLDTHSATKDRAEPTVRSWDLDKVIKDGVIYNVTDGIETTTYRSHCAHYAAWAFRTWRLEVRSPYEVFDGKSETDGRIALLEAGGHIGPMGAEPLLLEAIELGMSPESEYLADVLFAAQLEEYDETGNLTCVSEGPIDRAPWFTYQGIQFDAPGRIWATDTVASLPEHRSPEFRKKNHVVSSKAAYLWAAYKNHDYCDLLVDYVRERARTDNGFASSIYRETGKATATYADINTNAIILQSIAQIMRNAESQ
;
A
#
# COMPACT_ATOMS: atom_id res chain seq x y z
N MET A 1 -47.47 8.98 2.62
CA MET A 1 -46.43 10.03 2.81
C MET A 1 -45.19 9.57 2.07
N MET A 2 -44.64 10.39 1.19
CA MET A 2 -43.38 10.10 0.51
C MET A 2 -42.24 10.22 1.53
N ASN A 3 -41.47 9.15 1.77
CA ASN A 3 -40.30 9.22 2.64
C ASN A 3 -39.31 10.25 2.06
N ARG A 4 -38.69 11.09 2.90
CA ARG A 4 -37.69 12.12 2.51
C ARG A 4 -36.60 11.59 1.60
N ARG A 5 -36.14 10.35 1.83
CA ARG A 5 -35.16 9.70 0.93
C ARG A 5 -35.73 9.45 -0.46
N ASN A 6 -37.01 9.11 -0.58
CA ASN A 6 -37.68 8.97 -1.88
C ASN A 6 -37.87 10.33 -2.57
N PHE A 7 -38.05 11.42 -1.80
CA PHE A 7 -38.02 12.79 -2.34
C PHE A 7 -36.63 13.18 -2.86
N LEU A 8 -35.57 12.89 -2.11
CA LEU A 8 -34.19 13.13 -2.56
C LEU A 8 -33.83 12.30 -3.80
N LYS A 9 -34.24 11.02 -3.84
CA LYS A 9 -34.14 10.15 -5.03
C LYS A 9 -34.87 10.75 -6.24
N ALA A 10 -36.09 11.24 -6.05
CA ALA A 10 -36.88 11.88 -7.11
C ALA A 10 -36.29 13.21 -7.57
N SER A 11 -35.59 13.94 -6.68
CA SER A 11 -34.88 15.18 -7.06
C SER A 11 -33.60 14.92 -7.86
N SER A 12 -32.87 13.82 -7.59
CA SER A 12 -31.71 13.40 -8.39
C SER A 12 -32.10 12.73 -9.71
N ALA A 13 -33.30 12.16 -9.78
CA ALA A 13 -33.81 11.43 -10.94
C ALA A 13 -34.91 12.24 -11.64
N LEU A 14 -34.56 13.28 -12.41
CA LEU A 14 -35.30 13.71 -13.62
C LEU A 14 -34.71 15.00 -14.23
N PRO A 15 -34.85 15.24 -15.55
CA PRO A 15 -35.17 16.58 -16.04
C PRO A 15 -36.57 16.98 -15.54
N LEU A 16 -36.74 17.18 -14.22
CA LEU A 16 -38.03 17.52 -13.57
C LEU A 16 -38.31 19.02 -13.66
N ALA A 17 -37.41 19.77 -14.32
CA ALA A 17 -37.55 21.17 -14.66
C ALA A 17 -38.79 21.48 -15.52
N LEU A 18 -39.49 20.47 -16.07
CA LEU A 18 -40.65 20.67 -16.93
C LEU A 18 -42.03 20.55 -16.22
N ALA A 19 -42.08 20.17 -14.94
CA ALA A 19 -43.36 19.99 -14.23
C ALA A 19 -43.54 20.90 -12.99
N LEU A 20 -42.54 21.71 -12.64
CA LEU A 20 -42.63 22.69 -11.55
C LEU A 20 -42.95 24.08 -12.09
N PRO A 21 -43.83 24.87 -11.43
CA PRO A 21 -44.04 26.27 -11.80
C PRO A 21 -42.70 27.02 -11.81
N GLY A 22 -42.50 27.91 -12.79
CA GLY A 22 -41.20 28.49 -13.15
C GLY A 22 -40.41 29.18 -12.01
N THR A 23 -41.06 29.54 -10.90
CA THR A 23 -40.42 30.07 -9.69
C THR A 23 -39.69 29.01 -8.87
N MET A 24 -40.18 27.76 -8.80
CA MET A 24 -39.51 26.66 -8.09
C MET A 24 -38.27 26.14 -8.83
N ALA A 25 -38.32 26.09 -10.17
CA ALA A 25 -37.18 25.70 -10.99
C ALA A 25 -36.01 26.70 -10.89
N GLN A 26 -36.31 28.01 -10.80
CA GLN A 26 -35.31 29.04 -10.51
C GLN A 26 -34.81 29.00 -9.05
N ALA A 27 -35.66 28.71 -8.07
CA ALA A 27 -35.26 28.57 -6.66
C ALA A 27 -34.36 27.34 -6.41
N LEU A 28 -34.60 26.21 -7.09
CA LEU A 28 -33.74 25.02 -7.01
C LEU A 28 -32.35 25.23 -7.64
N SER A 29 -32.21 26.18 -8.57
CA SER A 29 -30.92 26.55 -9.18
C SER A 29 -29.95 27.26 -8.23
N LYS A 30 -30.45 27.78 -7.09
CA LYS A 30 -29.66 28.39 -6.01
C LYS A 30 -30.07 27.73 -4.69
N SER A 31 -29.58 26.51 -4.46
CA SER A 31 -29.77 25.83 -3.17
C SER A 31 -28.52 25.89 -2.30
N ARG A 32 -28.73 26.00 -0.99
CA ARG A 32 -27.71 25.89 0.05
C ARG A 32 -28.01 24.67 0.90
N ASN A 33 -27.23 23.61 0.70
CA ASN A 33 -27.33 22.40 1.51
C ASN A 33 -26.71 22.66 2.87
N THR A 34 -27.40 22.31 3.95
CA THR A 34 -26.89 22.50 5.30
C THR A 34 -26.74 21.17 6.03
N ILE A 35 -25.52 20.80 6.37
CA ILE A 35 -25.21 19.64 7.18
C ILE A 35 -24.99 20.12 8.61
N VAL A 36 -25.87 19.71 9.52
CA VAL A 36 -25.72 19.96 10.95
C VAL A 36 -25.02 18.77 11.58
N VAL A 37 -23.89 19.05 12.24
CA VAL A 37 -23.00 18.07 12.85
C VAL A 37 -22.93 18.30 14.34
N ILE A 38 -23.07 17.25 15.15
CA ILE A 38 -22.65 17.28 16.55
C ILE A 38 -21.32 16.54 16.64
N ASP A 39 -20.29 17.25 17.07
CA ASP A 39 -18.90 16.80 17.11
C ASP A 39 -18.44 16.46 18.54
N GLY A 40 -17.55 15.49 18.66
CA GLY A 40 -16.96 15.08 19.95
C GLY A 40 -17.88 14.23 20.84
N ILE A 41 -18.84 13.49 20.28
CA ILE A 41 -19.69 12.60 21.08
C ILE A 41 -18.86 11.39 21.51
N SER A 42 -18.65 11.22 22.82
CA SER A 42 -17.76 10.19 23.37
C SER A 42 -18.26 9.64 24.71
N ALA A 43 -17.47 8.77 25.35
CA ALA A 43 -17.72 8.27 26.70
C ALA A 43 -17.70 9.37 27.78
N ALA A 44 -17.12 10.54 27.51
CA ALA A 44 -17.15 11.69 28.42
C ALA A 44 -18.45 12.52 28.31
N GLY A 45 -19.31 12.23 27.32
CA GLY A 45 -20.48 13.05 27.00
C GLY A 45 -21.67 12.85 27.95
N ASP A 46 -22.48 13.90 28.11
CA ASP A 46 -23.74 13.85 28.85
C ASP A 46 -24.91 13.45 27.94
N ALA A 47 -25.47 12.26 28.17
CA ALA A 47 -26.58 11.74 27.37
C ALA A 47 -27.86 12.57 27.51
N GLY A 48 -28.08 13.21 28.67
CA GLY A 48 -29.25 14.05 28.91
C GLY A 48 -29.26 15.29 28.02
N SER A 49 -28.15 16.04 28.04
CA SER A 49 -27.95 17.23 27.23
C SER A 49 -27.99 16.90 25.73
N LEU A 50 -27.31 15.83 25.32
CA LEU A 50 -27.34 15.36 23.94
C LEU A 50 -28.76 15.01 23.47
N SER A 51 -29.53 14.28 24.29
CA SER A 51 -30.92 13.93 23.98
C SER A 51 -31.79 15.18 23.83
N ALA A 52 -31.70 16.12 24.78
CA ALA A 52 -32.49 17.35 24.76
C ALA A 52 -32.21 18.19 23.50
N THR A 53 -30.93 18.35 23.13
CA THR A 53 -30.54 19.04 21.90
C THR A 53 -31.07 18.32 20.67
N MET A 54 -30.81 17.02 20.53
CA MET A 54 -31.18 16.27 19.33
C MET A 54 -32.70 16.25 19.12
N GLU A 55 -33.50 16.08 20.18
CA GLU A 55 -34.96 16.13 20.08
C GLU A 55 -35.49 17.51 19.68
N GLY A 56 -34.86 18.60 20.16
CA GLY A 56 -35.19 19.96 19.74
C GLY A 56 -34.98 20.18 18.23
N LEU A 57 -33.85 19.71 17.70
CA LEU A 57 -33.53 19.79 16.26
C LEU A 57 -34.46 18.93 15.41
N ILE A 58 -34.67 17.68 15.81
CA ILE A 58 -35.50 16.70 15.10
C ILE A 58 -36.96 17.13 15.04
N ARG A 59 -37.49 17.75 16.12
CA ARG A 59 -38.88 18.23 16.17
C ARG A 59 -39.19 19.19 15.03
N LEU A 60 -38.20 19.94 14.56
CA LEU A 60 -38.29 20.87 13.43
C LEU A 60 -37.78 20.28 12.11
N GLY A 61 -37.51 18.97 12.07
CA GLY A 61 -37.15 18.24 10.84
C GLY A 61 -35.69 18.40 10.39
N VAL A 62 -34.82 18.98 11.23
CA VAL A 62 -33.39 19.15 10.94
C VAL A 62 -32.66 17.82 11.16
N PRO A 63 -32.07 17.20 10.11
CA PRO A 63 -31.24 16.02 10.27
C PRO A 63 -29.94 16.32 11.00
N ILE A 64 -29.42 15.34 11.72
CA ILE A 64 -28.24 15.46 12.55
C ILE A 64 -27.24 14.38 12.17
N SER A 65 -26.02 14.80 11.86
CA SER A 65 -24.87 13.91 11.69
C SER A 65 -24.06 13.92 12.98
N CYS A 66 -23.96 12.77 13.64
CA CYS A 66 -23.29 12.63 14.93
C CYS A 66 -21.90 12.05 14.70
N ILE A 67 -20.85 12.81 15.01
CA ILE A 67 -19.48 12.30 14.99
C ILE A 67 -19.22 11.61 16.32
N VAL A 68 -18.97 10.30 16.26
CA VAL A 68 -18.83 9.43 17.42
C VAL A 68 -17.36 9.03 17.60
N GLU A 69 -16.79 9.42 18.73
CA GLU A 69 -15.45 9.07 19.17
C GLU A 69 -15.53 7.82 20.06
N THR A 70 -15.14 6.68 19.52
CA THR A 70 -15.23 5.39 20.21
C THR A 70 -14.17 5.20 21.30
N ALA A 71 -13.17 6.07 21.34
CA ALA A 71 -12.19 6.16 22.42
C ALA A 71 -11.93 7.61 22.78
N HIS A 72 -11.93 7.91 24.08
CA HIS A 72 -11.62 9.23 24.62
C HIS A 72 -10.35 9.13 25.51
N PRO A 73 -9.41 10.10 25.46
CA PRO A 73 -8.17 10.04 26.22
C PRO A 73 -8.35 9.83 27.73
N GLU A 74 -9.32 10.51 28.34
CA GLU A 74 -9.59 10.44 29.79
C GLU A 74 -10.68 9.43 30.18
N ALA A 75 -11.82 9.42 29.48
CA ALA A 75 -12.96 8.55 29.80
C ALA A 75 -12.82 7.11 29.27
N GLY A 76 -11.80 6.81 28.45
CA GLY A 76 -11.58 5.49 27.87
C GLY A 76 -12.55 5.16 26.72
N PRO A 77 -12.76 3.87 26.42
CA PRO A 77 -13.60 3.44 25.30
C PRO A 77 -15.09 3.63 25.56
N LEU A 78 -15.83 4.03 24.53
CA LEU A 78 -17.30 4.05 24.53
C LEU A 78 -17.81 2.61 24.43
N ARG A 79 -18.66 2.19 25.37
CA ARG A 79 -19.20 0.82 25.45
C ARG A 79 -20.69 0.76 25.11
N ALA A 80 -21.16 -0.39 24.64
CA ALA A 80 -22.56 -0.59 24.20
C ALA A 80 -23.62 -0.35 25.29
N ASP A 81 -23.25 -0.49 26.56
CA ASP A 81 -24.09 -0.26 27.73
C ASP A 81 -24.05 1.20 28.24
N HIS A 82 -23.18 2.04 27.67
CA HIS A 82 -23.08 3.45 28.03
C HIS A 82 -24.38 4.21 27.69
N PRO A 83 -24.82 5.18 28.52
CA PRO A 83 -26.04 5.96 28.25
C PRO A 83 -26.03 6.67 26.90
N VAL A 84 -24.88 7.22 26.48
CA VAL A 84 -24.72 7.85 25.15
C VAL A 84 -24.92 6.83 24.02
N SER A 85 -24.33 5.63 24.14
CA SER A 85 -24.51 4.57 23.15
C SER A 85 -25.95 4.12 23.03
N THR A 86 -26.64 4.00 24.17
CA THR A 86 -28.07 3.66 24.22
C THR A 86 -28.91 4.73 23.54
N LEU A 87 -28.66 6.01 23.83
CA LEU A 87 -29.34 7.13 23.15
C LEU A 87 -29.14 7.10 21.63
N LEU A 88 -27.90 7.03 21.17
CA LEU A 88 -27.58 7.06 19.73
C LEU A 88 -28.23 5.88 18.99
N ARG A 89 -28.17 4.68 19.58
CA ARG A 89 -28.82 3.48 19.05
C ARG A 89 -30.33 3.66 18.95
N ASP A 90 -30.99 4.08 20.03
CA ASP A 90 -32.44 4.22 20.08
C ASP A 90 -32.93 5.29 19.09
N MET A 91 -32.21 6.42 18.99
CA MET A 91 -32.52 7.47 18.02
C MET A 91 -32.32 7.01 16.58
N ARG A 92 -31.26 6.24 16.30
CA ARG A 92 -30.99 5.73 14.96
C ARG A 92 -32.00 4.68 14.51
N VAL A 93 -32.50 3.85 15.43
CA VAL A 93 -33.56 2.87 15.15
C VAL A 93 -34.90 3.58 14.93
N ARG A 94 -35.23 4.57 15.77
CA ARG A 94 -36.49 5.32 15.70
C ARG A 94 -36.57 6.23 14.47
N LEU A 95 -35.45 6.86 14.08
CA LEU A 95 -35.40 7.94 13.09
C LEU A 95 -34.26 7.75 12.07
N PRO A 96 -34.25 6.65 11.30
CA PRO A 96 -33.15 6.26 10.40
C PRO A 96 -32.86 7.26 9.27
N GLY A 97 -33.78 8.18 8.97
CA GLY A 97 -33.65 9.22 7.95
C GLY A 97 -33.31 10.61 8.48
N LEU A 98 -33.17 10.77 9.80
CA LEU A 98 -32.81 12.05 10.45
C LEU A 98 -31.54 11.96 11.30
N ILE A 99 -31.02 10.77 11.55
CA ILE A 99 -29.80 10.54 12.32
C ILE A 99 -28.79 9.76 11.48
N ASP A 100 -27.58 10.30 11.41
CA ASP A 100 -26.41 9.63 10.86
C ASP A 100 -25.34 9.50 11.96
N LEU A 101 -24.64 8.37 12.02
CA LEU A 101 -23.59 8.13 13.01
C LEU A 101 -22.29 7.91 12.25
N LEU A 102 -21.34 8.82 12.43
CA LEU A 102 -20.10 8.88 11.68
C LEU A 102 -18.94 8.48 12.60
N PRO A 103 -18.16 7.44 12.25
CA PRO A 103 -16.93 7.17 12.96
C PRO A 103 -15.85 8.20 12.63
N VAL A 104 -14.92 8.41 13.56
CA VAL A 104 -13.76 9.29 13.39
C VAL A 104 -12.52 8.50 12.97
N LEU A 105 -11.86 8.98 11.91
CA LEU A 105 -10.57 8.51 11.42
C LEU A 105 -9.63 9.72 11.36
N PRO A 106 -8.95 10.07 12.47
CA PRO A 106 -8.23 11.35 12.59
C PRO A 106 -7.20 11.57 11.48
N ASP A 107 -6.41 10.54 11.17
CA ASP A 107 -5.30 10.60 10.22
C ASP A 107 -5.65 10.24 8.78
N LEU A 108 -6.92 9.96 8.47
CA LEU A 108 -7.36 9.47 7.16
C LEU A 108 -6.81 10.31 6.00
N ALA A 109 -6.75 11.64 6.17
CA ALA A 109 -6.28 12.58 5.16
C ALA A 109 -4.79 12.38 4.79
N ARG A 110 -4.00 11.73 5.64
CA ARG A 110 -2.57 11.45 5.44
C ARG A 110 -2.28 9.98 5.07
N ARG A 111 -3.30 9.13 5.04
CA ARG A 111 -3.18 7.71 4.71
C ARG A 111 -3.25 7.46 3.21
N THR A 112 -2.46 6.49 2.73
CA THR A 112 -2.57 5.93 1.37
C THR A 112 -3.87 5.13 1.22
N THR A 113 -4.21 4.78 -0.01
CA THR A 113 -5.51 4.17 -0.35
C THR A 113 -5.78 2.88 0.41
N HIS A 114 -4.76 2.03 0.58
CA HIS A 114 -4.87 0.79 1.37
C HIS A 114 -5.19 1.08 2.83
N PHE A 115 -4.41 1.95 3.48
CA PHE A 115 -4.63 2.27 4.90
C PHE A 115 -5.91 3.06 5.15
N GLN A 116 -6.39 3.85 4.18
CA GLN A 116 -7.73 4.42 4.24
C GLN A 116 -8.81 3.32 4.26
N ALA A 117 -8.68 2.29 3.43
CA ALA A 117 -9.62 1.17 3.39
C ALA A 117 -9.59 0.34 4.69
N ARG A 118 -8.38 0.03 5.20
CA ARG A 118 -8.16 -0.67 6.47
C ARG A 118 -8.75 0.11 7.65
N GLU A 119 -8.39 1.38 7.81
CA GLU A 119 -8.90 2.21 8.91
C GLU A 119 -10.43 2.37 8.83
N ALA A 120 -11.01 2.50 7.64
CA ALA A 120 -12.45 2.58 7.44
C ALA A 120 -13.17 1.28 7.78
N TYR A 121 -12.58 0.12 7.46
CA TYR A 121 -13.09 -1.18 7.87
C TYR A 121 -13.09 -1.31 9.40
N ASP A 122 -11.95 -1.03 10.04
CA ASP A 122 -11.80 -1.18 11.48
C ASP A 122 -12.65 -0.16 12.26
N ALA A 123 -12.82 1.05 11.73
CA ALA A 123 -13.64 2.08 12.35
C ALA A 123 -15.15 1.76 12.36
N GLN A 124 -15.65 1.05 11.34
CA GLN A 124 -17.02 0.55 11.35
C GLN A 124 -17.23 -0.50 12.45
N HIS A 125 -16.30 -1.44 12.59
CA HIS A 125 -16.33 -2.44 13.67
C HIS A 125 -16.28 -1.79 15.05
N ARG A 126 -15.34 -0.87 15.28
CA ARG A 126 -15.26 -0.13 16.56
C ARG A 126 -16.54 0.64 16.87
N LEU A 127 -17.14 1.29 15.87
CA LEU A 127 -18.42 1.99 16.05
C LEU A 127 -19.55 1.01 16.36
N PHE A 128 -19.57 -0.12 15.68
CA PHE A 128 -20.55 -1.17 15.92
C PHE A 128 -20.48 -1.71 17.35
N ASP A 129 -19.28 -2.10 17.79
CA ASP A 129 -19.01 -2.61 19.13
C ASP A 129 -19.35 -1.58 20.21
N ALA A 130 -19.06 -0.30 19.96
CA ALA A 130 -19.35 0.79 20.89
C ALA A 130 -20.85 1.03 21.08
N LEU A 131 -21.68 0.73 20.08
CA LEU A 131 -23.11 1.06 20.07
C LEU A 131 -24.02 -0.16 20.31
N TRP A 132 -23.67 -1.31 19.77
CA TRP A 132 -24.46 -2.54 19.85
C TRP A 132 -23.77 -3.63 20.65
N GLY A 133 -22.44 -3.73 20.63
CA GLY A 133 -21.71 -4.87 21.20
C GLY A 133 -22.21 -6.18 20.59
N ASP A 134 -22.44 -7.20 21.41
CA ASP A 134 -22.94 -8.52 20.96
C ASP A 134 -24.41 -8.51 20.46
N ARG A 135 -25.06 -7.35 20.38
CA ARG A 135 -26.48 -7.22 19.99
C ARG A 135 -26.66 -7.10 18.47
N GLU A 136 -26.01 -7.98 17.70
CA GLU A 136 -25.89 -7.91 16.23
C GLU A 136 -27.24 -7.70 15.50
N GLY A 137 -28.26 -8.49 15.86
CA GLY A 137 -29.60 -8.43 15.24
C GLY A 137 -30.41 -7.16 15.51
N GLN A 138 -29.92 -6.24 16.37
CA GLN A 138 -30.62 -5.00 16.74
C GLN A 138 -30.15 -3.77 15.97
N SER A 139 -29.21 -3.93 15.05
CA SER A 139 -28.63 -2.82 14.27
C SER A 139 -29.51 -2.33 13.12
N ALA A 140 -30.58 -3.05 12.79
CA ALA A 140 -31.44 -2.78 11.63
C ALA A 140 -30.62 -2.57 10.34
N GLY A 141 -29.52 -3.31 10.17
CA GLY A 141 -28.64 -3.22 9.00
C GLY A 141 -27.88 -1.89 8.90
N PHE A 142 -27.66 -1.18 10.01
CA PHE A 142 -26.90 0.07 10.03
C PHE A 142 -25.45 -0.14 9.54
N ARG A 143 -25.06 0.68 8.56
CA ARG A 143 -23.68 0.85 8.10
C ARG A 143 -23.41 2.34 7.86
N PRO A 144 -22.31 2.90 8.39
CA PRO A 144 -21.91 4.28 8.11
C PRO A 144 -21.64 4.48 6.61
N ARG A 145 -22.14 5.59 6.05
CA ARG A 145 -21.83 6.01 4.67
C ARG A 145 -21.02 7.29 4.61
N ALA A 146 -20.86 7.92 5.75
CA ALA A 146 -20.04 9.08 5.95
C ALA A 146 -19.08 8.82 7.11
N VAL A 147 -17.91 9.45 7.06
CA VAL A 147 -16.93 9.44 8.14
C VAL A 147 -16.40 10.83 8.39
N ALA A 148 -15.81 11.05 9.55
CA ALA A 148 -15.09 12.28 9.86
C ALA A 148 -13.58 12.05 9.97
N CYS A 149 -12.79 13.03 9.54
CA CYS A 149 -11.35 13.07 9.75
C CYS A 149 -10.88 14.51 10.03
N ASP A 150 -9.67 14.68 10.53
CA ASP A 150 -9.15 16.00 10.84
C ASP A 150 -8.55 16.67 9.58
N MET A 151 -8.64 18.01 9.52
CA MET A 151 -8.02 18.77 8.44
C MET A 151 -6.50 18.60 8.39
N SER A 152 -5.98 18.44 7.18
CA SER A 152 -4.56 18.36 6.86
C SER A 152 -4.25 19.22 5.63
N GLU A 153 -3.11 19.92 5.63
CA GLU A 153 -2.68 20.78 4.52
C GLU A 153 -2.39 19.98 3.24
N ASN A 154 -1.84 18.77 3.38
CA ASN A 154 -1.46 17.89 2.28
C ASN A 154 -2.37 16.64 2.25
N ALA A 155 -3.67 16.85 2.17
CA ALA A 155 -4.66 15.78 2.26
C ALA A 155 -4.70 14.93 0.97
N LEU A 156 -4.34 13.65 1.07
CA LEU A 156 -4.45 12.67 0.00
C LEU A 156 -5.92 12.45 -0.41
N PRO A 157 -6.19 12.05 -1.67
CA PRO A 157 -7.51 11.60 -2.10
C PRO A 157 -8.07 10.50 -1.19
N PRO A 158 -9.28 10.62 -0.63
CA PRO A 158 -9.86 9.64 0.28
C PRO A 158 -10.54 8.49 -0.49
N THR A 159 -9.99 8.07 -1.62
CA THR A 159 -10.65 7.10 -2.51
C THR A 159 -10.74 5.69 -1.91
N GLY A 160 -9.87 5.34 -0.95
CA GLY A 160 -9.82 4.03 -0.32
C GLY A 160 -11.01 3.72 0.59
N VAL A 161 -11.66 4.73 1.17
CA VAL A 161 -12.85 4.52 2.02
C VAL A 161 -14.03 3.90 1.25
N ARG A 162 -13.98 3.98 -0.08
CA ARG A 162 -15.05 3.51 -0.96
C ARG A 162 -15.29 2.00 -0.87
N THR A 163 -14.24 1.24 -0.61
CA THR A 163 -14.30 -0.21 -0.39
C THR A 163 -15.15 -0.56 0.82
N SER A 164 -15.19 0.34 1.79
CA SER A 164 -15.94 0.20 3.03
C SER A 164 -17.38 0.72 2.92
N GLY A 165 -17.87 0.98 1.70
CA GLY A 165 -19.21 1.52 1.45
C GLY A 165 -19.36 3.02 1.79
N ILE A 166 -18.31 3.64 2.31
CA ILE A 166 -18.29 5.08 2.63
C ILE A 166 -18.16 5.88 1.33
N ARG A 167 -18.99 6.90 1.21
CA ARG A 167 -19.01 7.79 0.06
C ARG A 167 -18.75 9.24 0.42
N ASN A 168 -18.86 9.61 1.70
CA ASN A 168 -18.75 11.00 2.13
C ASN A 168 -17.71 11.13 3.25
N VAL A 169 -16.82 12.10 3.13
CA VAL A 169 -15.78 12.39 4.14
C VAL A 169 -15.94 13.82 4.61
N LEU A 170 -16.22 14.00 5.90
CA LEU A 170 -16.20 15.31 6.55
C LEU A 170 -14.83 15.55 7.15
N MET A 171 -14.05 16.43 6.53
CA MET A 171 -12.76 16.84 7.03
C MET A 171 -12.95 18.07 7.94
N ARG A 172 -13.10 17.81 9.25
CA ARG A 172 -13.56 18.78 10.25
C ARG A 172 -12.47 19.80 10.62
N PRO A 173 -12.82 21.08 10.81
CA PRO A 173 -11.88 22.09 11.26
C PRO A 173 -11.49 21.85 12.73
N PRO A 174 -10.38 22.45 13.23
CA PRO A 174 -10.05 22.40 14.65
C PRO A 174 -11.22 22.86 15.54
N ALA A 175 -11.30 22.38 16.78
CA ALA A 175 -12.38 22.74 17.71
C ALA A 175 -12.49 24.26 17.96
N THR A 176 -11.37 24.98 17.84
CA THR A 176 -11.26 26.42 18.13
C THR A 176 -11.44 27.33 16.91
N ALA A 177 -11.61 26.78 15.71
CA ALA A 177 -11.62 27.58 14.48
C ALA A 177 -12.69 27.12 13.49
N SER A 178 -13.17 28.07 12.68
CA SER A 178 -14.00 27.79 11.51
C SER A 178 -13.16 27.91 10.24
N ALA A 179 -13.55 27.18 9.20
CA ALA A 179 -12.94 27.27 7.87
C ALA A 179 -14.03 27.32 6.80
N ALA A 180 -13.74 27.96 5.67
CA ALA A 180 -14.66 27.95 4.54
C ALA A 180 -14.89 26.51 4.04
N VAL A 181 -16.12 26.18 3.66
CA VAL A 181 -16.44 24.86 3.14
C VAL A 181 -15.89 24.73 1.71
N GLN A 182 -15.14 23.66 1.46
CA GLN A 182 -14.72 23.27 0.11
C GLN A 182 -15.21 21.85 -0.16
N SER A 183 -15.67 21.59 -1.38
CA SER A 183 -16.12 20.25 -1.81
C SER A 183 -15.18 19.70 -2.89
N GLN A 184 -14.89 18.41 -2.79
CA GLN A 184 -14.08 17.65 -3.75
C GLN A 184 -14.78 16.32 -4.04
N ALA A 185 -14.72 15.82 -5.26
CA ALA A 185 -15.32 14.56 -5.67
C ALA A 185 -14.38 13.75 -6.57
N TRP A 186 -14.52 12.43 -6.54
CA TRP A 186 -13.70 11.48 -7.31
C TRP A 186 -14.57 10.52 -8.13
N ASP A 187 -14.01 9.96 -9.20
CA ASP A 187 -14.71 9.08 -10.16
C ASP A 187 -15.27 7.80 -9.55
N ASN A 188 -14.76 7.36 -8.40
CA ASN A 188 -15.28 6.21 -7.67
C ASN A 188 -16.54 6.54 -6.82
N GLY A 189 -16.99 7.80 -6.86
CA GLY A 189 -18.20 8.29 -6.20
C GLY A 189 -18.01 8.71 -4.75
N VAL A 190 -16.77 8.98 -4.32
CA VAL A 190 -16.46 9.59 -3.02
C VAL A 190 -16.52 11.12 -3.13
N VAL A 191 -17.07 11.77 -2.11
CA VAL A 191 -17.13 13.22 -1.92
C VAL A 191 -16.46 13.57 -0.59
N ARG A 192 -15.63 14.62 -0.58
CA ARG A 192 -15.02 15.18 0.63
C ARG A 192 -15.48 16.63 0.81
N LEU A 193 -15.99 16.94 1.99
CA LEU A 193 -16.24 18.30 2.44
C LEU A 193 -15.16 18.71 3.43
N ILE A 194 -14.50 19.83 3.17
CA ILE A 194 -13.40 20.36 3.98
C ILE A 194 -13.88 21.59 4.71
N GLY A 195 -13.61 21.66 6.02
CA GLY A 195 -13.93 22.83 6.84
C GLY A 195 -15.38 22.87 7.30
N GLY A 196 -15.89 24.09 7.48
CA GLY A 196 -17.19 24.40 8.04
C GLY A 196 -17.10 25.31 9.26
N LYS A 197 -18.27 25.68 9.79
CA LYS A 197 -18.41 26.69 10.84
C LYS A 197 -18.69 26.03 12.18
N ARG A 198 -17.88 26.34 13.19
CA ARG A 198 -18.16 26.02 14.60
C ARG A 198 -19.20 27.00 15.12
N VAL A 199 -20.29 26.51 15.70
CA VAL A 199 -21.43 27.32 16.14
C VAL A 199 -21.74 27.02 17.60
N GLN A 200 -22.01 28.07 18.37
CA GLN A 200 -22.51 27.98 19.74
C GLN A 200 -24.03 28.09 19.75
N LEU A 201 -24.73 27.23 20.48
CA LEU A 201 -26.20 27.25 20.53
C LEU A 201 -26.77 28.58 21.05
N THR A 202 -26.11 29.21 22.02
CA THR A 202 -26.57 30.46 22.65
C THR A 202 -26.64 31.64 21.68
N ASP A 203 -25.73 31.69 20.71
CA ASP A 203 -25.57 32.82 19.79
C ASP A 203 -25.90 32.44 18.34
N ALA A 204 -26.48 31.25 18.13
CA ALA A 204 -26.53 30.62 16.83
C ALA A 204 -27.34 31.43 15.81
N ALA A 205 -28.43 32.07 16.24
CA ALA A 205 -29.24 32.93 15.38
C ALA A 205 -28.43 34.12 14.82
N THR A 206 -27.66 34.80 15.66
CA THR A 206 -26.80 35.92 15.24
C THR A 206 -25.65 35.44 14.37
N GLN A 207 -25.05 34.30 14.71
CA GLN A 207 -23.94 33.73 13.93
C GLN A 207 -24.38 33.29 12.53
N LEU A 208 -25.60 32.77 12.38
CA LEU A 208 -26.14 32.33 11.10
C LEU A 208 -26.69 33.50 10.25
N GLN A 209 -27.29 34.52 10.86
CA GLN A 209 -27.69 35.74 10.14
C GLN A 209 -26.51 36.48 9.49
N ASN A 210 -25.34 36.43 10.14
CA ASN A 210 -24.12 37.04 9.63
C ASN A 210 -23.32 36.11 8.70
N ASP A 211 -23.83 34.91 8.40
CA ASP A 211 -23.17 33.96 7.50
C ASP A 211 -23.53 34.26 6.04
N PRO A 212 -22.58 34.66 5.17
CA PRO A 212 -22.90 35.06 3.81
C PRO A 212 -23.69 33.99 3.05
N ALA A 213 -24.72 34.46 2.33
CA ALA A 213 -25.64 33.67 1.52
C ALA A 213 -24.99 33.19 0.22
N ASN A 214 -24.03 32.27 0.34
CA ASN A 214 -23.37 31.66 -0.80
C ASN A 214 -24.07 30.34 -1.18
N PRO A 215 -24.40 30.11 -2.47
CA PRO A 215 -24.89 28.82 -2.94
C PRO A 215 -23.79 27.75 -2.76
N GLY A 216 -24.20 26.51 -2.45
CA GLY A 216 -23.28 25.39 -2.21
C GLY A 216 -23.51 24.67 -0.88
N GLU A 217 -22.46 24.06 -0.35
CA GLU A 217 -22.49 23.26 0.88
C GLU A 217 -22.15 24.12 2.11
N ARG A 218 -22.96 24.02 3.16
CA ARG A 218 -22.72 24.60 4.48
C ARG A 218 -22.64 23.47 5.50
N VAL A 219 -21.55 23.44 6.28
CA VAL A 219 -21.38 22.47 7.38
C VAL A 219 -21.30 23.26 8.69
N LEU A 220 -22.19 22.95 9.63
CA LEU A 220 -22.30 23.59 10.93
C LEU A 220 -21.99 22.57 12.01
N TYR A 221 -20.99 22.86 12.86
CA TYR A 221 -20.56 21.97 13.93
C TYR A 221 -20.97 22.54 15.30
N LEU A 222 -21.74 21.77 16.04
CA LEU A 222 -22.01 21.94 17.46
C LEU A 222 -21.06 21.02 18.26
N SER A 223 -20.50 21.51 19.36
CA SER A 223 -19.60 20.74 20.23
C SER A 223 -20.39 20.01 21.31
N ALA A 224 -20.28 18.68 21.41
CA ALA A 224 -20.93 17.91 22.46
C ALA A 224 -20.49 18.35 23.87
N THR A 225 -19.23 18.77 24.02
CA THR A 225 -18.69 19.34 25.27
C THR A 225 -19.37 20.66 25.62
N ASP A 226 -19.60 21.53 24.65
CA ASP A 226 -20.23 22.83 24.88
C ASP A 226 -21.72 22.65 25.21
N LEU A 227 -22.38 21.66 24.61
CA LEU A 227 -23.76 21.28 24.94
C LEU A 227 -23.89 20.82 26.39
N ALA A 228 -22.94 20.01 26.88
CA ALA A 228 -22.94 19.51 28.25
C ALA A 228 -22.68 20.61 29.30
N ALA A 229 -22.09 21.74 28.89
CA ALA A 229 -21.86 22.90 29.76
C ALA A 229 -23.11 23.78 29.94
N LEU A 230 -24.15 23.59 29.13
CA LEU A 230 -25.39 24.37 29.19
C LEU A 230 -26.41 23.75 30.15
N PRO A 231 -27.29 24.57 30.78
CA PRO A 231 -28.37 24.05 31.61
C PRO A 231 -29.33 23.18 30.79
N ALA A 232 -29.57 21.94 31.23
CA ALA A 232 -30.42 20.99 30.52
C ALA A 232 -31.86 21.49 30.24
N ALA A 233 -32.38 22.38 31.10
CA ALA A 233 -33.71 22.98 30.94
C ALA A 233 -33.79 23.98 29.78
N GLU A 234 -32.67 24.60 29.37
CA GLU A 234 -32.61 25.61 28.31
C GLU A 234 -32.33 25.00 26.93
N LEU A 235 -31.70 23.82 26.90
CA LEU A 235 -31.28 23.14 25.67
C LEU A 235 -32.40 22.93 24.63
N PRO A 236 -33.63 22.52 24.99
CA PRO A 236 -34.70 22.34 24.00
C PRO A 236 -35.05 23.63 23.25
N ASP A 237 -35.12 24.75 23.97
CA ASP A 237 -35.47 26.05 23.40
C ASP A 237 -34.33 26.60 22.54
N LEU A 238 -33.08 26.49 23.01
CA LEU A 238 -31.90 26.89 22.24
C LEU A 238 -31.74 26.05 20.96
N ALA A 239 -31.94 24.73 21.04
CA ALA A 239 -31.92 23.85 19.88
C ALA A 239 -33.03 24.21 18.89
N ALA A 240 -34.25 24.52 19.36
CA ALA A 240 -35.35 24.95 18.50
C ALA A 240 -35.04 26.28 17.79
N GLN A 241 -34.43 27.25 18.49
CA GLN A 241 -33.99 28.52 17.89
C GLN A 241 -32.93 28.30 16.82
N PHE A 242 -31.93 27.46 17.09
CA PHE A 242 -30.90 27.10 16.10
C PHE A 242 -31.50 26.40 14.89
N ALA A 243 -32.39 25.42 15.08
CA ALA A 243 -33.06 24.72 13.98
C ALA A 243 -33.90 25.68 13.12
N ASN A 244 -34.61 26.63 13.73
CA ASN A 244 -35.32 27.66 12.98
C ASN A 244 -34.35 28.52 12.15
N ALA A 245 -33.22 28.93 12.71
CA ALA A 245 -32.20 29.69 11.98
C ALA A 245 -31.56 28.87 10.83
N VAL A 246 -31.37 27.55 11.03
CA VAL A 246 -30.90 26.64 9.97
C VAL A 246 -31.92 26.51 8.83
N MET A 247 -33.21 26.54 9.15
CA MET A 247 -34.30 26.40 8.18
C MET A 247 -34.68 27.71 7.49
N GLN A 248 -34.19 28.86 7.95
CA GLN A 248 -34.50 30.16 7.36
C GLN A 248 -33.87 30.29 5.97
N PRO A 249 -34.66 30.65 4.93
CA PRO A 249 -34.13 30.95 3.60
C PRO A 249 -33.22 32.18 3.62
N ASP A 250 -32.11 32.11 2.89
CA ASP A 250 -31.18 33.24 2.71
C ASP A 250 -31.54 33.99 1.41
N GLY A 251 -32.48 34.94 1.48
CA GLY A 251 -32.96 35.67 0.30
C GLY A 251 -33.65 34.75 -0.70
N ASP A 252 -33.14 34.70 -1.95
CA ASP A 252 -33.64 33.82 -3.01
C ASP A 252 -33.07 32.38 -2.93
N THR A 253 -32.19 32.09 -1.98
CA THR A 253 -31.50 30.80 -1.87
C THR A 253 -32.30 29.83 -1.01
N TRP A 254 -32.69 28.71 -1.60
CA TRP A 254 -33.42 27.66 -0.89
C TRP A 254 -32.47 26.89 0.03
N VAL A 255 -32.81 26.81 1.32
CA VAL A 255 -32.00 26.06 2.29
C VAL A 255 -32.56 24.65 2.46
N SER A 256 -31.68 23.64 2.34
CA SER A 256 -32.06 22.24 2.48
C SER A 256 -31.14 21.54 3.48
N PRO A 257 -31.59 21.35 4.73
CA PRO A 257 -30.82 20.54 5.66
C PRO A 257 -30.75 19.08 5.20
N ILE A 258 -29.60 18.45 5.33
CA ILE A 258 -29.37 17.06 4.91
C ILE A 258 -28.42 16.35 5.87
N LEU A 259 -28.45 15.01 5.86
CA LEU A 259 -27.42 14.21 6.52
C LEU A 259 -26.12 14.28 5.73
N ALA A 260 -25.00 14.11 6.42
CA ALA A 260 -23.68 14.00 5.79
C ALA A 260 -23.65 12.85 4.76
N SER A 261 -24.30 11.73 5.07
CA SER A 261 -24.44 10.60 4.14
C SER A 261 -25.37 10.85 2.94
N ASP A 262 -26.06 11.99 2.87
CA ASP A 262 -26.97 12.34 1.78
C ASP A 262 -26.40 13.41 0.82
N VAL A 263 -25.22 13.97 1.09
CA VAL A 263 -24.61 15.00 0.22
C VAL A 263 -24.40 14.51 -1.22
N GLN A 264 -24.10 13.23 -1.39
CA GLN A 264 -23.90 12.61 -2.70
C GLN A 264 -25.10 12.72 -3.66
N PHE A 265 -26.34 12.86 -3.17
CA PHE A 265 -27.55 12.88 -4.02
C PHE A 265 -27.77 14.21 -4.76
N ARG A 266 -26.83 15.14 -4.69
CA ARG A 266 -26.96 16.44 -5.33
C ARG A 266 -26.41 16.41 -6.74
N ASP A 267 -27.04 17.17 -7.64
CA ASP A 267 -26.74 17.19 -9.08
C ASP A 267 -25.25 17.41 -9.38
N ALA A 268 -24.55 18.15 -8.50
CA ALA A 268 -23.11 18.38 -8.59
C ALA A 268 -22.24 17.10 -8.54
N TYR A 269 -22.76 15.97 -8.06
CA TYR A 269 -21.98 14.75 -7.80
C TYR A 269 -22.39 13.52 -8.63
N SER A 270 -23.37 13.65 -9.55
CA SER A 270 -23.76 12.60 -10.52
C SER A 270 -23.97 11.21 -9.91
N TYR A 271 -24.70 11.15 -8.80
CA TYR A 271 -24.81 9.92 -8.00
C TYR A 271 -25.56 8.79 -8.72
N ASN A 272 -24.99 7.58 -8.60
CA ASN A 272 -25.65 6.32 -8.90
C ASN A 272 -25.21 5.24 -7.88
N ARG A 273 -26.12 4.35 -7.47
CA ARG A 273 -25.77 3.12 -6.74
C ARG A 273 -25.59 1.96 -7.68
N LYS A 274 -24.68 1.06 -7.37
CA LYS A 274 -24.45 -0.18 -8.13
C LYS A 274 -25.23 -1.34 -7.52
N MET A 275 -25.86 -2.14 -8.37
CA MET A 275 -26.40 -3.47 -8.03
C MET A 275 -25.54 -4.53 -8.72
N ALA A 276 -24.75 -5.26 -7.95
CA ALA A 276 -23.91 -6.34 -8.46
C ALA A 276 -24.69 -7.65 -8.50
N LEU A 277 -24.79 -8.30 -9.66
CA LEU A 277 -25.53 -9.55 -9.83
C LEU A 277 -24.60 -10.73 -10.13
N HIS A 278 -24.70 -11.78 -9.30
CA HIS A 278 -23.89 -12.99 -9.41
C HIS A 278 -24.72 -14.27 -9.26
N PHE A 279 -24.49 -15.24 -10.13
CA PHE A 279 -25.09 -16.57 -10.04
C PHE A 279 -24.11 -17.60 -9.50
N MET A 280 -24.49 -18.26 -8.41
CA MET A 280 -23.76 -19.35 -7.80
C MET A 280 -24.14 -20.64 -8.52
N ALA A 281 -23.22 -21.15 -9.35
CA ALA A 281 -23.41 -22.40 -10.07
C ALA A 281 -23.11 -23.59 -9.15
N THR A 282 -23.95 -24.61 -9.20
CA THR A 282 -23.76 -25.83 -8.40
C THR A 282 -22.62 -26.68 -9.00
N PRO A 283 -21.64 -27.15 -8.19
CA PRO A 283 -20.62 -28.06 -8.69
C PRO A 283 -21.23 -29.33 -9.29
N GLY A 284 -20.76 -29.73 -10.47
CA GLY A 284 -21.22 -30.95 -11.13
C GLY A 284 -22.61 -30.86 -11.80
N SER A 285 -23.18 -29.66 -11.98
CA SER A 285 -24.43 -29.47 -12.73
C SER A 285 -24.43 -30.16 -14.09
N SER A 286 -25.58 -30.71 -14.47
CA SER A 286 -25.84 -31.32 -15.78
C SER A 286 -25.72 -30.31 -16.92
N ALA A 287 -25.58 -30.81 -18.16
CA ALA A 287 -25.58 -29.97 -19.35
C ALA A 287 -26.88 -29.14 -19.50
N VAL A 288 -28.02 -29.70 -19.06
CA VAL A 288 -29.31 -29.02 -19.10
C VAL A 288 -29.36 -27.85 -18.11
N GLU A 289 -28.92 -28.08 -16.87
CA GLU A 289 -28.89 -27.03 -15.83
C GLU A 289 -27.94 -25.88 -16.21
N ARG A 290 -26.77 -26.21 -16.77
CA ARG A 290 -25.83 -25.20 -17.31
C ARG A 290 -26.43 -24.39 -18.45
N ALA A 291 -27.22 -25.03 -19.34
CA ALA A 291 -27.93 -24.35 -20.41
C ALA A 291 -29.01 -23.41 -19.85
N ILE A 292 -29.80 -23.85 -18.87
CA ILE A 292 -30.82 -23.03 -18.20
C ILE A 292 -30.19 -21.77 -17.59
N LEU A 293 -29.09 -21.90 -16.85
CA LEU A 293 -28.37 -20.77 -16.27
C LEU A 293 -27.87 -19.81 -17.36
N THR A 294 -27.28 -20.35 -18.43
CA THR A 294 -26.73 -19.55 -19.54
C THR A 294 -27.83 -18.77 -20.25
N ASP A 295 -28.92 -19.44 -20.64
CA ASP A 295 -30.05 -18.84 -21.36
C ASP A 295 -30.73 -17.77 -20.52
N PHE A 296 -30.94 -18.02 -19.22
CA PHE A 296 -31.53 -17.03 -18.32
C PHE A 296 -30.65 -15.79 -18.17
N ARG A 297 -29.33 -15.96 -18.05
CA ARG A 297 -28.39 -14.83 -17.97
C ARG A 297 -28.31 -14.02 -19.26
N LEU A 298 -28.44 -14.66 -20.42
CA LEU A 298 -28.56 -13.98 -21.71
C LEU A 298 -29.86 -13.17 -21.80
N ASP A 299 -30.98 -13.75 -21.32
CA ASP A 299 -32.26 -13.03 -21.24
C ASP A 299 -32.19 -11.82 -20.30
N LEU A 300 -31.52 -11.93 -19.15
CA LEU A 300 -31.25 -10.79 -18.27
C LEU A 300 -30.37 -9.72 -18.92
N LEU A 301 -29.30 -10.13 -19.61
CA LEU A 301 -28.42 -9.20 -20.33
C LEU A 301 -29.18 -8.41 -21.39
N ASN A 302 -30.04 -9.08 -22.17
CA ASN A 302 -30.90 -8.43 -23.16
C ASN A 302 -31.90 -7.44 -22.53
N ALA A 303 -32.26 -7.66 -21.26
CA ALA A 303 -33.09 -6.76 -20.47
C ALA A 303 -32.31 -5.66 -19.72
N GLY A 304 -30.99 -5.51 -19.97
CA GLY A 304 -30.16 -4.50 -19.32
C GLY A 304 -29.67 -4.88 -17.91
N LEU A 305 -29.74 -6.16 -17.55
CA LEU A 305 -29.29 -6.71 -16.26
C LEU A 305 -28.05 -7.60 -16.47
N PRO A 306 -26.86 -7.03 -16.70
CA PRO A 306 -25.64 -7.81 -16.78
C PRO A 306 -25.41 -8.58 -15.47
N SER A 307 -24.97 -9.84 -15.60
CA SER A 307 -24.69 -10.71 -14.46
C SER A 307 -23.38 -11.46 -14.67
N SER A 308 -22.81 -11.94 -13.57
CA SER A 308 -21.67 -12.86 -13.55
C SER A 308 -22.10 -14.22 -12.99
N PHE A 309 -21.24 -15.24 -13.07
CA PHE A 309 -21.47 -16.55 -12.44
C PHE A 309 -20.15 -17.19 -12.04
N GLY A 310 -20.18 -18.14 -11.11
CA GLY A 310 -19.02 -18.92 -10.67
C GLY A 310 -19.47 -20.12 -9.85
N GLU A 311 -18.64 -21.16 -9.79
CA GLU A 311 -18.95 -22.34 -8.96
C GLU A 311 -18.98 -21.96 -7.47
N ALA A 312 -19.97 -22.44 -6.74
CA ALA A 312 -20.02 -22.35 -5.28
C ALA A 312 -19.36 -23.59 -4.66
N VAL A 313 -18.52 -23.43 -3.64
CA VAL A 313 -18.01 -24.57 -2.87
C VAL A 313 -18.84 -24.70 -1.60
N GLU A 314 -19.38 -25.89 -1.33
CA GLU A 314 -19.98 -26.23 -0.05
C GLU A 314 -18.85 -26.38 0.99
N THR A 315 -18.60 -25.35 1.80
CA THR A 315 -17.79 -25.53 3.02
C THR A 315 -18.65 -26.31 4.01
N GLY A 316 -18.31 -27.58 4.21
CA GLY A 316 -19.09 -28.53 5.01
C GLY A 316 -19.21 -28.24 6.51
N GLN A 317 -19.14 -26.99 6.99
CA GLN A 317 -19.37 -26.62 8.39
C GLN A 317 -20.05 -25.24 8.50
N THR A 318 -21.35 -25.26 8.77
CA THR A 318 -22.23 -24.15 9.21
C THR A 318 -22.68 -23.12 8.16
N ASP A 319 -23.98 -22.81 8.18
CA ASP A 319 -24.66 -21.71 7.46
C ASP A 319 -24.12 -20.29 7.80
N ARG A 320 -22.97 -20.19 8.47
CA ARG A 320 -22.31 -18.94 8.88
C ARG A 320 -21.13 -18.54 7.97
N ASP A 321 -20.70 -19.42 7.08
CA ASP A 321 -19.54 -19.16 6.22
C ASP A 321 -19.97 -18.54 4.89
N GLY A 322 -19.44 -17.35 4.60
CA GLY A 322 -19.66 -16.67 3.32
C GLY A 322 -19.12 -17.44 2.12
N THR A 323 -19.71 -17.24 0.94
CA THR A 323 -19.10 -17.70 -0.32
C THR A 323 -17.99 -16.72 -0.72
N GLY A 324 -16.86 -17.21 -1.23
CA GLY A 324 -15.75 -16.37 -1.67
C GLY A 324 -15.42 -16.52 -3.16
N TYR A 325 -15.00 -15.43 -3.80
CA TYR A 325 -14.58 -15.42 -5.20
C TYR A 325 -13.28 -14.66 -5.41
N TRP A 326 -12.44 -15.17 -6.30
CA TRP A 326 -11.27 -14.46 -6.79
C TRP A 326 -11.66 -13.58 -7.97
N ILE A 327 -11.47 -12.26 -7.82
CA ILE A 327 -11.81 -11.28 -8.86
C ILE A 327 -10.54 -10.73 -9.47
N ASP A 328 -10.37 -10.90 -10.78
CA ASP A 328 -9.36 -10.21 -11.57
C ASP A 328 -9.66 -8.70 -11.61
N ILE A 329 -8.72 -7.90 -11.10
CA ILE A 329 -8.86 -6.45 -11.01
C ILE A 329 -7.99 -5.69 -12.02
N GLN A 330 -7.09 -6.37 -12.73
CA GLN A 330 -6.19 -5.76 -13.71
C GLN A 330 -6.83 -5.67 -15.11
N ARG A 331 -7.68 -6.63 -15.48
CA ARG A 331 -8.35 -6.65 -16.79
C ARG A 331 -9.39 -5.53 -16.89
N THR A 332 -9.07 -4.51 -17.69
CA THR A 332 -9.97 -3.39 -18.00
C THR A 332 -10.91 -3.66 -19.17
N LYS A 333 -10.61 -4.65 -20.03
CA LYS A 333 -11.55 -5.12 -21.05
C LYS A 333 -12.67 -5.91 -20.37
N ALA A 334 -13.91 -5.60 -20.73
CA ALA A 334 -15.08 -6.36 -20.26
C ALA A 334 -14.79 -7.85 -20.48
N VAL A 335 -14.68 -8.60 -19.38
CA VAL A 335 -14.81 -10.05 -19.45
C VAL A 335 -16.20 -10.22 -20.06
N LEU A 336 -16.28 -10.83 -21.25
CA LEU A 336 -17.58 -11.25 -21.76
C LEU A 336 -18.28 -11.94 -20.57
N PRO A 337 -19.55 -11.67 -20.27
CA PRO A 337 -20.27 -12.25 -19.13
C PRO A 337 -20.38 -13.79 -19.19
N ILE A 338 -19.56 -14.46 -19.99
CA ILE A 338 -19.56 -15.87 -20.33
C ILE A 338 -18.47 -16.64 -19.56
N LEU A 339 -17.40 -15.99 -19.07
CA LEU A 339 -16.39 -16.71 -18.29
C LEU A 339 -16.77 -16.81 -16.81
N PRO A 340 -16.63 -17.99 -16.18
CA PRO A 340 -16.91 -18.15 -14.77
C PRO A 340 -15.87 -17.39 -13.93
N VAL A 341 -16.35 -16.76 -12.86
CA VAL A 341 -15.52 -16.23 -11.79
C VAL A 341 -15.02 -17.42 -10.95
N GLN A 342 -13.75 -17.39 -10.60
CA GLN A 342 -13.12 -18.47 -9.83
C GLN A 342 -13.45 -18.37 -8.35
N HIS A 343 -13.62 -19.51 -7.69
CA HIS A 343 -13.87 -19.58 -6.27
C HIS A 343 -12.64 -19.19 -5.45
N TYR A 344 -12.84 -18.63 -4.26
CA TYR A 344 -11.80 -18.31 -3.29
C TYR A 344 -12.22 -18.80 -1.90
N LEU A 345 -11.35 -19.56 -1.22
CA LEU A 345 -11.59 -20.02 0.15
C LEU A 345 -11.04 -18.99 1.14
N ALA A 346 -11.93 -18.37 1.92
CA ALA A 346 -11.54 -17.45 2.98
C ALA A 346 -10.75 -18.20 4.08
N GLY A 347 -9.71 -17.56 4.63
CA GLY A 347 -8.90 -18.11 5.72
C GLY A 347 -7.83 -19.13 5.32
N SER A 348 -7.65 -19.45 4.04
CA SER A 348 -6.43 -20.15 3.62
C SER A 348 -5.28 -19.13 3.61
N ALA A 349 -4.37 -19.23 4.61
CA ALA A 349 -3.17 -18.41 4.75
C ALA A 349 -2.26 -18.38 3.49
N ALA A 350 -2.52 -19.26 2.53
CA ALA A 350 -1.96 -19.17 1.20
C ALA A 350 -2.99 -18.56 0.24
N LEU A 351 -2.80 -17.28 -0.10
CA LEU A 351 -2.96 -16.91 -1.50
C LEU A 351 -2.08 -17.89 -2.28
N ASP A 352 -2.66 -18.89 -2.94
CA ASP A 352 -2.00 -19.54 -4.06
C ASP A 352 -2.66 -19.06 -5.36
N PRO A 353 -2.31 -17.85 -5.85
CA PRO A 353 -2.81 -17.39 -7.13
C PRO A 353 -2.36 -18.29 -8.28
N ALA A 354 -1.33 -19.13 -8.09
CA ALA A 354 -0.88 -20.08 -9.11
C ALA A 354 -1.85 -21.25 -9.28
N ALA A 355 -2.61 -21.63 -8.24
CA ALA A 355 -3.73 -22.56 -8.34
C ALA A 355 -4.99 -21.91 -8.97
N LEU A 356 -5.07 -20.58 -8.97
CA LEU A 356 -6.25 -19.78 -9.32
C LEU A 356 -6.12 -18.98 -10.64
N ASN A 357 -5.16 -19.26 -11.51
CA ASN A 357 -4.97 -18.51 -12.76
C ASN A 357 -5.03 -19.37 -14.03
N ALA A 358 -6.08 -19.14 -14.83
CA ALA A 358 -6.10 -19.49 -16.27
C ALA A 358 -5.34 -18.44 -17.13
N ASP A 359 -5.04 -17.26 -16.59
CA ASP A 359 -4.18 -16.24 -17.20
C ASP A 359 -3.08 -15.85 -16.21
N ARG A 360 -1.88 -16.39 -16.44
CA ARG A 360 -0.76 -16.35 -15.49
C ARG A 360 -0.16 -14.95 -15.28
N ASN A 361 -0.61 -13.95 -16.05
CA ASN A 361 -0.08 -12.59 -16.02
C ASN A 361 -1.04 -11.57 -15.36
N SER A 362 -2.12 -12.03 -14.73
CA SER A 362 -3.10 -11.15 -14.07
C SER A 362 -3.09 -11.30 -12.56
N PHE A 363 -3.31 -10.20 -11.84
CA PHE A 363 -3.53 -10.20 -10.39
C PHE A 363 -4.98 -9.82 -10.04
N GLY A 364 -5.42 -10.32 -8.89
CA GLY A 364 -6.79 -10.20 -8.43
C GLY A 364 -6.90 -9.87 -6.95
N MET A 365 -8.10 -10.02 -6.44
CA MET A 365 -8.43 -9.87 -5.04
C MET A 365 -9.43 -10.94 -4.63
N GLY A 366 -9.19 -11.56 -3.48
CA GLY A 366 -10.17 -12.42 -2.82
C GLY A 366 -11.31 -11.56 -2.27
N VAL A 367 -12.54 -11.95 -2.57
CA VAL A 367 -13.75 -11.26 -2.12
C VAL A 367 -14.63 -12.25 -1.38
N GLU A 368 -14.91 -11.98 -0.11
CA GLU A 368 -15.78 -12.74 0.76
C GLU A 368 -17.16 -12.08 0.84
N PHE A 369 -18.22 -12.86 0.60
CA PHE A 369 -19.59 -12.37 0.66
C PHE A 369 -20.27 -12.80 1.96
N ARG A 370 -20.65 -11.83 2.78
CA ARG A 370 -21.37 -12.08 4.05
C ARG A 370 -22.85 -11.71 3.93
N PRO A 371 -23.77 -12.45 4.58
CA PRO A 371 -25.19 -12.09 4.56
C PRO A 371 -25.41 -10.65 5.02
N ARG A 372 -26.15 -9.88 4.22
CA ARG A 372 -26.44 -8.46 4.48
C ARG A 372 -27.11 -8.21 5.83
N SER A 373 -27.87 -9.20 6.33
CA SER A 373 -28.57 -9.17 7.61
C SER A 373 -27.63 -9.22 8.83
N THR A 374 -26.43 -9.79 8.68
CA THR A 374 -25.45 -9.97 9.76
C THR A 374 -24.17 -9.17 9.53
N ALA A 375 -23.89 -8.71 8.32
CA ALA A 375 -22.68 -7.96 7.99
C ALA A 375 -22.78 -6.46 8.35
N HIS A 376 -22.12 -6.08 9.44
CA HIS A 376 -22.09 -4.69 9.95
C HIS A 376 -20.92 -3.84 9.43
N ALA A 377 -19.96 -4.45 8.76
CA ALA A 377 -18.86 -3.77 8.09
C ALA A 377 -18.64 -4.34 6.69
N ALA A 378 -18.31 -3.46 5.75
CA ALA A 378 -17.71 -3.79 4.46
C ALA A 378 -16.30 -3.18 4.42
N GLY A 379 -15.37 -3.76 3.66
CA GLY A 379 -14.02 -3.19 3.52
C GLY A 379 -12.94 -4.23 3.27
N ILE A 380 -11.69 -3.87 3.56
CA ILE A 380 -10.51 -4.75 3.42
C ILE A 380 -10.08 -5.25 4.79
N THR A 381 -9.87 -6.56 4.94
CA THR A 381 -9.33 -7.19 6.16
C THR A 381 -7.81 -7.08 6.22
N GLU A 382 -7.22 -7.50 7.34
CA GLU A 382 -5.77 -7.54 7.54
C GLU A 382 -5.02 -8.49 6.59
N ASP A 383 -5.73 -9.38 5.90
CA ASP A 383 -5.20 -10.33 4.90
C ASP A 383 -5.33 -9.81 3.46
N ASN A 384 -5.76 -8.56 3.27
CA ASN A 384 -6.10 -7.98 1.96
C ASN A 384 -7.24 -8.74 1.22
N THR A 385 -8.17 -9.31 1.99
CA THR A 385 -9.44 -9.85 1.50
C THR A 385 -10.53 -8.77 1.58
N MET A 386 -11.32 -8.62 0.53
CA MET A 386 -12.47 -7.71 0.54
C MET A 386 -13.71 -8.40 1.11
N VAL A 387 -14.32 -7.82 2.14
CA VAL A 387 -15.61 -8.27 2.68
C VAL A 387 -16.74 -7.43 2.09
N VAL A 388 -17.68 -8.09 1.42
CA VAL A 388 -18.84 -7.46 0.77
C VAL A 388 -20.14 -8.03 1.35
N PRO A 389 -21.00 -7.20 1.96
CA PRO A 389 -22.36 -7.60 2.30
C PRO A 389 -23.18 -7.94 1.06
N ALA A 390 -23.88 -9.07 1.07
CA ALA A 390 -24.72 -9.54 -0.03
C ALA A 390 -26.07 -10.07 0.43
N GLU A 391 -27.08 -9.87 -0.41
CA GLU A 391 -28.34 -10.61 -0.35
C GLU A 391 -28.11 -11.97 -1.00
N ILE A 392 -28.27 -13.06 -0.24
CA ILE A 392 -27.91 -14.42 -0.68
C ILE A 392 -29.19 -15.25 -0.79
N ILE A 393 -29.59 -15.55 -2.02
CA ILE A 393 -30.78 -16.34 -2.36
C ILE A 393 -30.36 -17.74 -2.77
N ARG A 394 -30.57 -18.71 -1.88
CA ARG A 394 -30.23 -20.13 -2.10
C ARG A 394 -31.44 -20.93 -2.60
N ASP A 395 -32.64 -20.59 -2.13
CA ASP A 395 -33.86 -21.31 -2.50
C ASP A 395 -34.99 -20.37 -2.95
N PRO A 396 -36.01 -20.90 -3.67
CA PRO A 396 -37.12 -20.09 -4.18
C PRO A 396 -37.98 -19.40 -3.10
N GLY A 397 -38.02 -19.91 -1.88
CA GLY A 397 -38.76 -19.30 -0.76
C GLY A 397 -38.17 -17.96 -0.32
N GLN A 398 -36.87 -17.77 -0.54
CA GLN A 398 -36.15 -16.53 -0.24
C GLN A 398 -36.36 -15.44 -1.29
N LEU A 399 -37.00 -15.71 -2.44
CA LEU A 399 -37.26 -14.69 -3.46
C LEU A 399 -38.05 -13.49 -2.93
N ALA A 400 -38.90 -13.70 -1.92
CA ALA A 400 -39.66 -12.63 -1.30
C ALA A 400 -38.79 -11.66 -0.46
N GLU A 401 -37.56 -12.04 -0.12
CA GLU A 401 -36.58 -11.17 0.55
C GLU A 401 -36.05 -10.10 -0.42
N LEU A 402 -35.95 -10.41 -1.72
CA LEU A 402 -35.56 -9.44 -2.75
C LEU A 402 -36.55 -8.27 -2.83
N ASP A 403 -37.85 -8.56 -2.83
CA ASP A 403 -38.91 -7.54 -2.92
C ASP A 403 -39.07 -6.75 -1.61
N ARG A 404 -38.81 -7.39 -0.45
CA ARG A 404 -38.90 -6.76 0.87
C ARG A 404 -37.64 -5.99 1.26
N GLY A 405 -36.54 -6.19 0.55
CA GLY A 405 -35.25 -5.57 0.87
C GLY A 405 -35.31 -4.05 0.79
N GLU A 406 -35.12 -3.37 1.91
CA GLU A 406 -34.83 -1.93 1.91
C GLU A 406 -33.36 -1.70 1.56
N TYR A 407 -33.04 -1.66 0.26
CA TYR A 407 -31.68 -1.42 -0.25
C TYR A 407 -31.20 0.04 -0.12
N GLY A 408 -32.05 0.91 0.44
CA GLY A 408 -31.72 2.29 0.77
C GLY A 408 -31.10 3.05 -0.39
N THR A 409 -29.88 3.54 -0.19
CA THR A 409 -29.07 4.25 -1.18
C THR A 409 -27.59 3.85 -1.08
N GLU A 410 -27.35 2.62 -0.67
CA GLU A 410 -26.02 2.02 -0.75
C GLU A 410 -25.94 1.15 -2.01
N ASP A 411 -24.70 0.83 -2.41
CA ASP A 411 -24.53 -0.27 -3.35
C ASP A 411 -24.93 -1.57 -2.67
N PHE A 412 -25.36 -2.55 -3.46
CA PHE A 412 -25.72 -3.85 -2.92
C PHE A 412 -25.38 -4.96 -3.93
N THR A 413 -25.13 -6.13 -3.38
CA THR A 413 -24.78 -7.32 -4.15
C THR A 413 -25.86 -8.36 -3.94
N VAL A 414 -26.25 -9.05 -5.01
CA VAL A 414 -27.23 -10.13 -5.00
C VAL A 414 -26.58 -11.40 -5.55
N LEU A 415 -26.48 -12.43 -4.70
CA LEU A 415 -25.98 -13.76 -5.03
C LEU A 415 -27.16 -14.72 -5.14
N ILE A 416 -27.33 -15.38 -6.29
CA ILE A 416 -28.46 -16.28 -6.55
C ILE A 416 -27.97 -17.67 -6.92
N SER A 417 -28.41 -18.70 -6.21
CA SER A 417 -28.17 -20.08 -6.60
C SER A 417 -28.88 -20.44 -7.90
N ASP A 418 -28.20 -21.16 -8.78
CA ASP A 418 -28.81 -21.75 -9.99
C ASP A 418 -29.94 -22.74 -9.68
N GLN A 419 -30.04 -23.25 -8.46
CA GLN A 419 -31.16 -24.07 -7.98
C GLN A 419 -32.51 -23.32 -8.03
N VAL A 420 -32.48 -21.99 -7.95
CA VAL A 420 -33.68 -21.14 -8.08
C VAL A 420 -34.21 -21.11 -9.52
N LEU A 421 -33.38 -21.50 -10.50
CA LEU A 421 -33.70 -21.41 -11.92
C LEU A 421 -34.42 -22.66 -12.48
N GLN A 422 -34.57 -23.72 -11.68
CA GLN A 422 -35.09 -25.01 -12.17
C GLN A 422 -36.54 -24.92 -12.67
N ASN A 423 -37.35 -24.00 -12.13
CA ASN A 423 -38.77 -23.87 -12.44
C ASN A 423 -39.06 -22.60 -13.28
N ALA A 424 -39.81 -22.75 -14.39
CA ALA A 424 -40.10 -21.64 -15.31
C ALA A 424 -40.87 -20.46 -14.67
N PRO A 425 -41.98 -20.68 -13.93
CA PRO A 425 -42.60 -19.67 -13.08
C PRO A 425 -41.62 -18.92 -12.16
N GLN A 426 -40.70 -19.61 -11.49
CA GLN A 426 -39.73 -18.98 -10.57
C GLN A 426 -38.77 -18.06 -11.32
N ARG A 427 -38.29 -18.47 -12.50
CA ARG A 427 -37.45 -17.61 -13.36
C ARG A 427 -38.17 -16.31 -13.73
N LYS A 428 -39.47 -16.36 -14.00
CA LYS A 428 -40.28 -15.16 -14.30
C LYS A 428 -40.41 -14.24 -13.09
N ILE A 429 -40.66 -14.80 -11.90
CA ILE A 429 -40.75 -14.05 -10.64
C ILE A 429 -39.41 -13.37 -10.36
N LEU A 430 -38.31 -14.12 -10.41
CA LEU A 430 -36.97 -13.60 -10.18
C LEU A 430 -36.62 -12.48 -11.16
N LYS A 431 -36.86 -12.66 -12.47
CA LYS A 431 -36.61 -11.62 -13.47
C LYS A 431 -37.40 -10.35 -13.17
N GLN A 432 -38.67 -10.48 -12.78
CA GLN A 432 -39.50 -9.33 -12.46
C GLN A 432 -39.01 -8.59 -11.20
N ALA A 433 -38.61 -9.32 -10.16
CA ALA A 433 -38.03 -8.74 -8.95
C ALA A 433 -36.74 -7.95 -9.27
N LEU A 434 -35.83 -8.54 -10.05
CA LEU A 434 -34.58 -7.87 -10.46
C LEU A 434 -34.81 -6.63 -11.33
N LEU A 435 -35.79 -6.67 -12.25
CA LEU A 435 -36.18 -5.50 -13.03
C LEU A 435 -36.78 -4.39 -12.15
N SER A 436 -37.62 -4.76 -11.19
CA SER A 436 -38.20 -3.80 -10.25
C SER A 436 -37.14 -3.11 -9.38
N LEU A 437 -36.06 -3.83 -9.01
CA LEU A 437 -34.94 -3.25 -8.27
C LEU A 437 -34.12 -2.26 -9.11
N ALA A 438 -34.03 -2.49 -10.42
CA ALA A 438 -33.31 -1.62 -11.35
C ALA A 438 -34.12 -0.36 -11.75
N ASP A 439 -35.44 -0.40 -11.67
CA ASP A 439 -36.37 0.65 -12.14
C ASP A 439 -36.64 1.76 -11.09
N ASP A 440 -35.65 2.09 -10.25
CA ASP A 440 -35.80 3.15 -9.22
C ASP A 440 -35.12 4.48 -9.58
N GLY A 441 -34.59 4.59 -10.80
CA GLY A 441 -33.95 5.79 -11.35
C GLY A 441 -32.53 6.08 -10.84
N ILE A 442 -32.03 5.35 -9.84
CA ILE A 442 -30.69 5.55 -9.26
C ILE A 442 -29.82 4.29 -9.27
N THR A 443 -30.43 3.13 -9.54
CA THR A 443 -29.76 1.82 -9.54
C THR A 443 -29.16 1.52 -10.91
N ARG A 444 -27.86 1.25 -10.92
CA ARG A 444 -27.13 0.77 -12.08
C ARG A 444 -26.75 -0.71 -11.90
N PRO A 445 -27.39 -1.63 -12.64
CA PRO A 445 -26.99 -3.03 -12.66
C PRO A 445 -25.59 -3.21 -13.26
N VAL A 446 -24.75 -4.03 -12.63
CA VAL A 446 -23.38 -4.35 -13.07
C VAL A 446 -23.05 -5.81 -12.78
N THR A 447 -22.04 -6.34 -13.47
CA THR A 447 -21.48 -7.64 -13.09
C THR A 447 -20.70 -7.55 -11.77
N LEU A 448 -20.51 -8.68 -11.07
CA LEU A 448 -19.72 -8.70 -9.84
C LEU A 448 -18.26 -8.21 -10.05
N PRO A 449 -17.54 -8.64 -11.11
CA PRO A 449 -16.19 -8.11 -11.36
C PRO A 449 -16.15 -6.59 -11.60
N GLU A 450 -17.13 -6.03 -12.32
CA GLU A 450 -17.21 -4.58 -12.55
C GLU A 450 -17.49 -3.81 -11.25
N TYR A 451 -18.33 -4.37 -10.38
CA TYR A 451 -18.59 -3.80 -9.07
C TYR A 451 -17.32 -3.75 -8.23
N VAL A 452 -16.68 -4.91 -8.04
CA VAL A 452 -15.47 -5.04 -7.21
C VAL A 452 -14.35 -4.14 -7.74
N ARG A 453 -14.04 -4.16 -9.05
CA ARG A 453 -13.03 -3.26 -9.63
C ARG A 453 -13.32 -1.79 -9.35
N GLY A 454 -14.58 -1.39 -9.41
CA GLY A 454 -14.97 0.00 -9.19
C GLY A 454 -14.90 0.47 -7.74
N ILE A 455 -14.72 -0.44 -6.78
CA ILE A 455 -14.58 -0.11 -5.35
C ILE A 455 -13.26 -0.62 -4.74
N THR A 456 -12.41 -1.29 -5.53
CA THR A 456 -11.12 -1.82 -5.08
C THR A 456 -10.14 -0.67 -4.90
N PRO A 457 -9.41 -0.59 -3.77
CA PRO A 457 -8.31 0.34 -3.62
C PRO A 457 -7.25 0.04 -4.68
N SER A 458 -6.70 1.09 -5.29
CA SER A 458 -5.64 0.97 -6.28
C SER A 458 -4.68 2.13 -6.14
N ASP A 459 -3.43 1.80 -5.90
CA ASP A 459 -2.27 2.68 -5.97
C ASP A 459 -1.03 1.86 -6.36
N ALA A 460 0.10 2.55 -6.53
CA ALA A 460 1.35 1.94 -6.94
C ALA A 460 1.80 0.80 -6.00
N TYR A 461 1.76 1.05 -4.69
CA TYR A 461 2.23 0.11 -3.67
C TYR A 461 1.38 -1.15 -3.63
N LEU A 462 0.05 -0.99 -3.61
CA LEU A 462 -0.87 -2.12 -3.57
C LEU A 462 -0.81 -2.96 -4.86
N ASN A 463 -0.53 -2.33 -6.00
CA ASN A 463 -0.31 -3.04 -7.26
C ASN A 463 0.97 -3.87 -7.22
N HIS A 464 2.09 -3.35 -6.69
CA HIS A 464 3.30 -4.15 -6.49
C HIS A 464 3.05 -5.32 -5.54
N PHE A 465 2.42 -5.08 -4.39
CA PHE A 465 2.04 -6.13 -3.43
C PHE A 465 1.26 -7.27 -4.12
N ARG A 466 0.20 -6.94 -4.87
CA ARG A 466 -0.67 -7.93 -5.52
C ARG A 466 0.04 -8.68 -6.64
N ARG A 467 0.94 -8.03 -7.38
CA ARG A 467 1.75 -8.68 -8.42
C ARG A 467 2.77 -9.63 -7.83
N THR A 468 3.43 -9.23 -6.75
CA THR A 468 4.34 -10.10 -6.00
C THR A 468 3.61 -11.33 -5.49
N ALA A 469 2.42 -11.16 -4.89
CA ALA A 469 1.59 -12.29 -4.47
C ALA A 469 1.18 -13.19 -5.66
N ALA A 470 0.78 -12.61 -6.79
CA ALA A 470 0.41 -13.36 -8.00
C ALA A 470 1.57 -14.20 -8.57
N TYR A 471 2.80 -13.69 -8.47
CA TYR A 471 4.01 -14.36 -8.96
C TYR A 471 4.70 -15.24 -7.93
N ALA A 472 4.28 -15.23 -6.66
CA ALA A 472 4.95 -15.95 -5.57
C ALA A 472 5.17 -17.44 -5.88
N GLY A 473 4.16 -18.12 -6.42
CA GLY A 473 4.26 -19.55 -6.78
C GLY A 473 5.32 -19.84 -7.84
N ARG A 474 5.46 -18.96 -8.85
CA ARG A 474 6.51 -19.08 -9.89
C ARG A 474 7.87 -18.61 -9.39
N ALA A 475 7.88 -17.66 -8.47
CA ALA A 475 9.07 -17.15 -7.82
C ALA A 475 9.64 -18.14 -6.79
N ARG A 476 8.89 -19.13 -6.30
CA ARG A 476 9.41 -20.16 -5.39
C ARG A 476 10.55 -20.93 -6.06
N GLY A 477 11.59 -21.23 -5.28
CA GLY A 477 12.73 -21.99 -5.77
C GLY A 477 12.33 -23.38 -6.29
N SER A 478 13.16 -23.96 -7.16
CA SER A 478 12.93 -25.32 -7.63
C SER A 478 13.37 -26.34 -6.58
N ASP A 479 12.60 -27.42 -6.35
CA ASP A 479 12.98 -28.59 -5.52
C ASP A 479 14.16 -29.41 -6.10
N ARG A 480 14.90 -28.86 -7.07
CA ARG A 480 16.07 -29.52 -7.67
C ARG A 480 17.26 -29.42 -6.73
N ALA A 481 18.12 -30.44 -6.77
CA ALA A 481 19.48 -30.37 -6.24
C ALA A 481 20.17 -29.10 -6.76
N GLN A 482 20.90 -28.43 -5.87
CA GLN A 482 21.31 -27.03 -5.99
C GLN A 482 22.07 -26.71 -7.30
N GLY A 483 21.50 -25.79 -8.09
CA GLY A 483 22.13 -25.10 -9.23
C GLY A 483 22.54 -25.96 -10.43
N ARG A 484 22.32 -25.45 -11.65
CA ARG A 484 22.89 -26.06 -12.87
C ARG A 484 24.42 -25.89 -12.97
N GLN A 485 24.99 -25.06 -12.11
CA GLN A 485 26.39 -24.64 -12.15
C GLN A 485 27.30 -25.68 -11.52
N SER A 486 28.25 -26.22 -12.28
CA SER A 486 29.24 -27.13 -11.73
C SER A 486 30.23 -26.38 -10.83
N HIS A 487 30.72 -27.06 -9.79
CA HIS A 487 31.80 -26.56 -8.94
C HIS A 487 33.00 -26.05 -9.76
N ALA A 488 33.34 -26.73 -10.85
CA ALA A 488 34.44 -26.33 -11.74
C ALA A 488 34.18 -24.97 -12.43
N GLN A 489 32.95 -24.72 -12.90
CA GLN A 489 32.58 -23.44 -13.51
C GLN A 489 32.63 -22.31 -12.48
N LEU A 490 32.08 -22.52 -11.29
CA LEU A 490 32.09 -21.52 -10.21
C LEU A 490 33.53 -21.18 -9.78
N MET A 491 34.42 -22.17 -9.68
CA MET A 491 35.82 -21.92 -9.35
C MET A 491 36.57 -21.17 -10.47
N GLU A 492 36.20 -21.38 -11.73
CA GLU A 492 36.73 -20.60 -12.85
C GLU A 492 36.22 -19.14 -12.83
N ASP A 493 34.94 -18.93 -12.50
CA ASP A 493 34.36 -17.61 -12.26
C ASP A 493 35.09 -16.90 -11.11
N ALA A 494 35.31 -17.58 -9.99
CA ALA A 494 36.03 -17.03 -8.84
C ALA A 494 37.46 -16.63 -9.20
N LYS A 495 38.21 -17.49 -9.89
CA LYS A 495 39.54 -17.15 -10.40
C LYS A 495 39.51 -15.95 -11.33
N THR A 496 38.49 -15.84 -12.19
CA THR A 496 38.34 -14.70 -13.09
C THR A 496 38.13 -13.41 -12.31
N ALA A 497 37.20 -13.39 -11.35
CA ALA A 497 36.94 -12.23 -10.51
C ALA A 497 38.19 -11.83 -9.69
N TRP A 498 38.91 -12.81 -9.14
CA TRP A 498 40.14 -12.59 -8.36
C TRP A 498 41.27 -11.89 -9.15
N ARG A 499 41.36 -12.10 -10.47
CA ARG A 499 42.37 -11.46 -11.33
C ARG A 499 42.35 -9.93 -11.23
N TYR A 500 41.20 -9.32 -10.94
CA TYR A 500 41.12 -7.87 -10.72
C TYR A 500 42.04 -7.44 -9.56
N PHE A 501 41.92 -8.12 -8.43
CA PHE A 501 42.70 -7.85 -7.23
C PHE A 501 44.17 -8.19 -7.42
N GLU A 502 44.49 -9.30 -8.10
CA GLU A 502 45.88 -9.69 -8.39
C GLU A 502 46.63 -8.65 -9.22
N LYS A 503 45.96 -8.07 -10.22
CA LYS A 503 46.56 -7.10 -11.14
C LYS A 503 46.70 -5.72 -10.52
N TRP A 504 45.66 -5.24 -9.82
CA TRP A 504 45.51 -3.82 -9.53
C TRP A 504 45.75 -3.43 -8.07
N THR A 505 45.87 -4.40 -7.15
CA THR A 505 46.14 -4.08 -5.74
C THR A 505 47.52 -3.42 -5.57
N ASN A 506 47.53 -2.24 -4.95
CA ASN A 506 48.74 -1.52 -4.62
C ASN A 506 49.57 -2.32 -3.60
N ARG A 507 50.78 -2.74 -3.97
CA ARG A 507 51.62 -3.62 -3.16
C ARG A 507 52.02 -3.03 -1.81
N ARG A 508 52.06 -1.69 -1.68
CA ARG A 508 52.46 -0.99 -0.46
C ARG A 508 51.29 -0.87 0.51
N THR A 509 50.16 -0.34 0.06
CA THR A 509 49.00 -0.04 0.92
C THR A 509 48.06 -1.23 1.08
N GLY A 510 48.09 -2.18 0.13
CA GLY A 510 47.12 -3.27 0.06
C GLY A 510 45.76 -2.84 -0.47
N LEU A 511 45.58 -1.58 -0.90
CA LEU A 511 44.32 -1.08 -1.45
C LEU A 511 44.27 -1.29 -2.97
N CYS A 512 43.08 -1.58 -3.51
CA CYS A 512 42.83 -1.78 -4.93
C CYS A 512 42.00 -0.60 -5.45
N PRO A 513 42.26 -0.05 -6.66
CA PRO A 513 41.45 1.02 -7.26
C PRO A 513 39.95 0.67 -7.30
N ALA A 514 39.09 1.68 -7.20
CA ALA A 514 37.64 1.47 -7.28
C ALA A 514 37.24 0.94 -8.65
N THR A 515 37.79 1.54 -9.70
CA THR A 515 37.52 1.19 -11.08
C THR A 515 38.76 1.32 -11.95
N VAL A 516 38.87 0.48 -12.98
CA VAL A 516 39.90 0.58 -14.01
C VAL A 516 39.26 0.64 -15.39
N ASN A 517 39.65 1.67 -16.15
CA ASN A 517 39.28 1.81 -17.55
C ASN A 517 40.44 1.34 -18.45
N PHE A 518 40.16 0.39 -19.32
CA PHE A 518 41.09 -0.19 -20.30
C PHE A 518 40.93 0.41 -21.71
N SER A 519 40.10 1.45 -21.88
CA SER A 519 39.90 2.10 -23.18
C SER A 519 41.14 2.89 -23.61
N GLY A 520 41.63 2.68 -24.83
CA GLY A 520 42.78 3.39 -25.39
C GLY A 520 44.08 2.60 -25.34
N SER A 521 45.24 3.27 -25.39
CA SER A 521 46.57 2.65 -25.43
C SER A 521 47.13 2.24 -24.06
N GLY A 522 46.35 2.37 -22.98
CA GLY A 522 46.74 2.02 -21.62
C GLY A 522 45.57 1.98 -20.65
N SER A 523 45.84 1.68 -19.37
CA SER A 523 44.83 1.63 -18.30
C SER A 523 44.80 2.92 -17.48
N THR A 524 43.60 3.45 -17.22
CA THR A 524 43.37 4.57 -16.29
C THR A 524 42.77 4.04 -14.99
N LEU A 525 43.45 4.30 -13.87
CA LEU A 525 43.02 3.86 -12.54
C LEU A 525 42.22 4.97 -11.84
N HIS A 526 41.04 4.63 -11.32
CA HIS A 526 40.33 5.48 -10.37
C HIS A 526 40.78 5.14 -8.95
N GLU A 527 41.80 5.86 -8.47
CA GLU A 527 42.52 5.55 -7.23
C GLU A 527 41.87 6.14 -5.97
N ALA A 528 40.71 6.78 -6.07
CA ALA A 528 39.91 7.17 -4.91
C ALA A 528 38.91 6.04 -4.60
N VAL A 529 39.01 5.46 -3.41
CA VAL A 529 38.13 4.38 -2.92
C VAL A 529 37.32 4.84 -1.73
N THR A 530 36.02 4.54 -1.74
CA THR A 530 35.14 4.81 -0.60
C THR A 530 35.26 3.71 0.46
N MET A 531 34.61 3.89 1.61
CA MET A 531 34.56 2.80 2.61
C MET A 531 33.73 1.61 2.13
N TRP A 532 32.83 1.81 1.16
CA TRP A 532 32.16 0.73 0.45
C TRP A 532 33.17 -0.12 -0.33
N ASP A 533 34.03 0.51 -1.13
CA ASP A 533 35.06 -0.16 -1.90
C ASP A 533 36.05 -0.93 -1.01
N VAL A 534 36.46 -0.31 0.11
CA VAL A 534 37.38 -0.97 1.05
C VAL A 534 36.71 -2.16 1.73
N GLY A 535 35.43 -2.04 2.13
CA GLY A 535 34.64 -3.16 2.65
C GLY A 535 34.55 -4.30 1.63
N SER A 536 34.23 -3.99 0.38
CA SER A 536 34.20 -4.97 -0.72
C SER A 536 35.55 -5.65 -0.94
N HIS A 537 36.67 -4.92 -0.84
CA HIS A 537 38.00 -5.53 -0.91
C HIS A 537 38.28 -6.49 0.26
N ILE A 538 37.93 -6.11 1.48
CA ILE A 538 38.12 -6.97 2.65
C ILE A 538 37.31 -8.26 2.49
N ASN A 539 36.05 -8.18 2.08
CA ASN A 539 35.26 -9.39 1.84
C ASN A 539 35.75 -10.21 0.63
N ALA A 540 36.31 -9.57 -0.41
CA ALA A 540 36.94 -10.31 -1.51
C ALA A 540 38.14 -11.13 -1.01
N LEU A 541 38.92 -10.59 -0.07
CA LEU A 541 40.04 -11.30 0.56
C LEU A 541 39.57 -12.45 1.45
N VAL A 542 38.47 -12.25 2.20
CA VAL A 542 37.82 -13.31 2.97
C VAL A 542 37.37 -14.44 2.03
N ALA A 543 36.58 -14.12 1.01
CA ALA A 543 36.09 -15.09 0.03
C ALA A 543 37.23 -15.80 -0.70
N ALA A 544 38.30 -15.09 -1.08
CA ALA A 544 39.46 -15.70 -1.72
C ALA A 544 40.21 -16.67 -0.79
N ASN A 545 40.22 -16.43 0.52
CA ASN A 545 40.80 -17.37 1.48
C ASN A 545 39.91 -18.61 1.66
N GLU A 546 38.60 -18.43 1.81
CA GLU A 546 37.62 -19.53 1.91
C GLU A 546 37.63 -20.41 0.65
N LEU A 547 37.70 -19.80 -0.53
CA LEU A 547 37.81 -20.49 -1.82
C LEU A 547 39.21 -21.05 -2.10
N SER A 548 40.15 -20.92 -1.17
CA SER A 548 41.55 -21.36 -1.31
C SER A 548 42.28 -20.77 -2.53
N LEU A 549 41.87 -19.59 -2.99
CA LEU A 549 42.60 -18.81 -4.00
C LEU A 549 43.86 -18.15 -3.41
N ILE A 550 43.85 -17.87 -2.11
CA ILE A 550 45.00 -17.38 -1.34
C ILE A 550 45.19 -18.16 -0.04
N THR A 551 46.43 -18.23 0.42
CA THR A 551 46.79 -18.84 1.72
C THR A 551 46.45 -17.91 2.88
N ASP A 552 46.25 -18.46 4.09
CA ASP A 552 46.02 -17.69 5.33
C ASP A 552 47.12 -16.64 5.56
N LYS A 553 48.37 -16.99 5.27
CA LYS A 553 49.51 -16.07 5.42
C LYS A 553 49.40 -14.88 4.46
N ALA A 554 48.99 -15.12 3.22
CA ALA A 554 48.77 -14.06 2.24
C ALA A 554 47.59 -13.17 2.66
N PHE A 555 46.49 -13.79 3.10
CA PHE A 555 45.30 -13.10 3.60
C PHE A 555 45.64 -12.20 4.81
N GLN A 556 46.23 -12.74 5.87
CA GLN A 556 46.66 -11.97 7.05
C GLN A 556 47.67 -10.85 6.71
N THR A 557 48.49 -11.05 5.67
CA THR A 557 49.44 -10.02 5.21
C THR A 557 48.71 -8.89 4.50
N ALA A 558 47.71 -9.19 3.67
CA ALA A 558 46.88 -8.17 3.00
C ALA A 558 46.12 -7.32 4.04
N ILE A 559 45.48 -7.96 5.02
CA ILE A 559 44.72 -7.27 6.08
C ILE A 559 45.61 -6.35 6.93
N ARG A 560 46.82 -6.81 7.31
CA ARG A 560 47.79 -5.96 8.02
C ARG A 560 48.23 -4.73 7.24
N LYS A 561 48.17 -4.76 5.90
CA LYS A 561 48.44 -3.60 5.06
C LYS A 561 47.24 -2.66 5.00
N ILE A 562 46.02 -3.20 4.90
CA ILE A 562 44.78 -2.42 4.72
C ILE A 562 44.38 -1.64 5.99
N LEU A 563 44.32 -2.28 7.17
CA LEU A 563 43.76 -1.68 8.38
C LEU A 563 44.37 -0.30 8.76
N PRO A 564 45.70 -0.09 8.69
CA PRO A 564 46.28 1.23 8.96
C PRO A 564 45.87 2.35 7.99
N ASN A 565 45.30 2.04 6.82
CA ASN A 565 44.79 3.05 5.89
C ASN A 565 43.38 3.54 6.24
N ILE A 566 42.61 2.76 7.01
CA ILE A 566 41.24 3.10 7.42
C ILE A 566 41.16 3.56 8.87
N ALA A 567 42.27 3.94 9.51
CA ALA A 567 42.29 4.42 10.90
C ALA A 567 41.38 5.64 11.17
N GLY A 568 40.86 6.28 10.12
CA GLY A 568 39.94 7.40 10.19
C GLY A 568 40.66 8.75 10.30
N ARG A 569 39.88 9.83 10.37
CA ARG A 569 40.41 11.19 10.50
C ARG A 569 39.58 11.99 11.49
N LYS A 570 40.27 12.78 12.32
CA LYS A 570 39.59 13.71 13.23
C LYS A 570 39.05 14.91 12.48
N SER A 571 37.75 15.14 12.60
CA SER A 571 37.03 16.31 12.09
C SER A 571 35.91 16.67 13.06
N GLN A 572 35.69 17.97 13.31
CA GLN A 572 34.61 18.46 14.18
C GLN A 572 34.47 17.74 15.55
N GLY A 573 35.60 17.39 16.18
CA GLY A 573 35.61 16.73 17.49
C GLY A 573 35.30 15.22 17.48
N ARG A 574 35.30 14.59 16.30
CA ARG A 574 35.01 13.16 16.09
C ARG A 574 36.11 12.52 15.27
N LEU A 575 36.51 11.31 15.62
CA LEU A 575 37.33 10.43 14.80
C LEU A 575 36.42 9.46 14.06
N LEU A 576 36.32 9.59 12.73
CA LEU A 576 35.43 8.78 11.90
C LEU A 576 36.20 8.17 10.72
N PRO A 577 35.74 7.04 10.16
CA PRO A 577 36.24 6.58 8.87
C PRO A 577 35.97 7.63 7.80
N GLN A 578 36.93 7.81 6.89
CA GLN A 578 36.88 8.86 5.87
C GLN A 578 35.97 8.44 4.70
N GLY A 579 35.21 9.36 4.12
CA GLY A 579 34.31 9.09 2.99
C GLY A 579 35.03 8.48 1.78
N TRP A 580 36.25 8.94 1.46
CA TRP A 580 37.15 8.24 0.54
C TRP A 580 38.62 8.44 0.90
N ILE A 581 39.46 7.49 0.47
CA ILE A 581 40.93 7.52 0.60
C ILE A 581 41.60 7.21 -0.74
N ALA A 582 42.83 7.69 -0.96
CA ALA A 582 43.60 7.33 -2.14
C ALA A 582 44.31 5.98 -1.93
N THR A 583 44.27 5.10 -2.93
CA THR A 583 44.92 3.77 -2.86
C THR A 583 46.44 3.87 -2.77
N ASP A 584 47.03 4.92 -3.32
CA ASP A 584 48.47 5.15 -3.33
C ASP A 584 48.96 5.95 -2.11
N LYS A 585 48.08 6.55 -1.30
CA LYS A 585 48.42 7.47 -0.20
C LYS A 585 49.24 8.72 -0.59
N ILE A 586 49.31 9.09 -1.87
CA ILE A 586 49.89 10.39 -2.27
C ILE A 586 48.96 11.53 -1.81
N LYS A 587 47.64 11.27 -1.78
CA LYS A 587 46.63 12.12 -1.14
C LYS A 587 45.95 11.36 0.00
N TRP A 588 45.64 12.05 1.11
CA TRP A 588 45.13 11.40 2.33
C TRP A 588 43.63 11.06 2.31
N GLY A 589 42.85 11.60 1.37
CA GLY A 589 41.38 11.47 1.33
C GLY A 589 40.64 12.70 1.88
N VAL A 590 39.31 12.59 2.02
CA VAL A 590 38.43 13.63 2.60
C VAL A 590 38.15 13.40 4.09
N LYS A 591 37.63 14.43 4.76
CA LYS A 591 37.22 14.36 6.17
C LYS A 591 35.74 14.01 6.36
N ASP A 592 35.02 13.85 5.26
CA ASP A 592 33.60 13.51 5.25
C ASP A 592 33.38 12.10 5.80
N PHE A 593 32.15 11.80 6.18
CA PHE A 593 31.70 10.50 6.62
C PHE A 593 30.40 10.15 5.89
N ASP A 594 30.37 9.00 5.25
CA ASP A 594 29.16 8.44 4.66
C ASP A 594 28.74 7.20 5.49
N GLY A 595 27.53 7.25 6.04
CA GLY A 595 27.00 6.23 6.93
C GLY A 595 26.70 4.91 6.22
N CYS A 596 26.39 4.94 4.92
CA CYS A 596 26.15 3.74 4.14
C CYS A 596 27.46 3.04 3.76
N ASP A 597 28.44 3.80 3.29
CA ASP A 597 29.79 3.29 3.01
C ASP A 597 30.45 2.77 4.29
N ALA A 598 30.26 3.46 5.41
CA ALA A 598 30.67 2.98 6.72
C ALA A 598 29.93 1.70 7.10
N GLY A 599 28.63 1.58 6.83
CA GLY A 599 27.86 0.35 7.04
C GLY A 599 28.47 -0.85 6.31
N ARG A 600 28.84 -0.67 5.04
CA ARG A 600 29.54 -1.69 4.25
C ARG A 600 30.87 -2.11 4.86
N LEU A 601 31.68 -1.13 5.27
CA LEU A 601 32.93 -1.39 5.96
C LEU A 601 32.73 -2.12 7.29
N MET A 602 31.73 -1.72 8.08
CA MET A 602 31.42 -2.32 9.38
C MET A 602 31.02 -3.79 9.25
N ALA A 603 30.20 -4.13 8.25
CA ALA A 603 29.86 -5.52 7.95
C ALA A 603 31.11 -6.33 7.57
N ALA A 604 31.95 -5.80 6.67
CA ALA A 604 33.17 -6.47 6.24
C ALA A 604 34.20 -6.66 7.37
N LEU A 605 34.34 -5.67 8.25
CA LEU A 605 35.21 -5.77 9.43
C LEU A 605 34.67 -6.78 10.45
N TYR A 606 33.34 -6.90 10.58
CA TYR A 606 32.74 -7.92 11.44
C TYR A 606 33.03 -9.31 10.88
N ASN A 607 32.80 -9.53 9.58
CA ASN A 607 33.12 -10.77 8.90
C ASN A 607 34.63 -11.13 9.01
N LEU A 608 35.50 -10.12 8.89
CA LEU A 608 36.93 -10.28 9.09
C LEU A 608 37.29 -10.75 10.51
N ASP A 609 36.60 -10.24 11.54
CA ASP A 609 36.85 -10.60 12.94
C ASP A 609 36.22 -11.93 13.37
N THR A 610 35.19 -12.40 12.65
CA THR A 610 34.63 -13.74 12.86
C THR A 610 35.41 -14.83 12.11
N HIS A 611 36.15 -14.46 11.06
CA HIS A 611 36.97 -15.40 10.29
C HIS A 611 38.18 -15.93 11.09
N SER A 612 38.38 -17.26 11.07
CA SER A 612 39.34 -17.97 11.92
C SER A 612 40.80 -17.47 11.77
N ALA A 613 41.22 -17.15 10.55
CA ALA A 613 42.57 -16.67 10.27
C ALA A 613 42.85 -15.22 10.75
N THR A 614 41.83 -14.44 11.07
CA THR A 614 41.91 -12.99 11.31
C THR A 614 41.12 -12.52 12.52
N LYS A 615 40.76 -13.43 13.41
CA LYS A 615 40.00 -13.15 14.63
C LYS A 615 40.57 -11.95 15.41
N ASP A 616 39.66 -11.05 15.84
CA ASP A 616 39.92 -9.87 16.66
C ASP A 616 40.92 -8.86 16.07
N ARG A 617 41.11 -8.81 14.75
CA ARG A 617 42.08 -7.93 14.07
C ARG A 617 41.51 -6.54 13.75
N ALA A 618 40.23 -6.43 13.46
CA ALA A 618 39.53 -5.21 13.11
C ALA A 618 38.97 -4.46 14.31
N GLU A 619 38.57 -5.16 15.37
CA GLU A 619 37.94 -4.60 16.58
C GLU A 619 38.69 -3.38 17.15
N PRO A 620 40.03 -3.38 17.28
CA PRO A 620 40.75 -2.20 17.76
C PRO A 620 40.57 -0.96 16.88
N THR A 621 40.38 -1.14 15.56
CA THR A 621 40.16 -0.04 14.62
C THR A 621 38.74 0.51 14.79
N VAL A 622 37.73 -0.35 14.84
CA VAL A 622 36.33 0.05 15.01
C VAL A 622 36.10 0.77 16.35
N ARG A 623 36.63 0.21 17.46
CA ARG A 623 36.54 0.82 18.79
C ARG A 623 37.22 2.19 18.90
N SER A 624 38.09 2.55 17.96
CA SER A 624 38.75 3.85 17.95
C SER A 624 37.87 4.97 17.38
N TRP A 625 36.82 4.63 16.63
CA TRP A 625 35.95 5.60 15.99
C TRP A 625 34.84 6.08 16.93
N ASP A 626 34.51 7.36 16.85
CA ASP A 626 33.42 8.00 17.59
C ASP A 626 32.07 7.83 16.85
N LEU A 627 31.69 6.59 16.52
CA LEU A 627 30.47 6.28 15.74
C LEU A 627 29.17 6.64 16.47
N ASP A 628 29.17 6.60 17.80
CA ASP A 628 28.06 7.05 18.65
C ASP A 628 27.70 8.53 18.38
N LYS A 629 28.70 9.37 18.03
CA LYS A 629 28.51 10.80 17.77
C LYS A 629 27.86 11.11 16.42
N VAL A 630 27.62 10.11 15.56
CA VAL A 630 26.88 10.26 14.30
C VAL A 630 25.54 9.54 14.31
N ILE A 631 25.17 8.94 15.45
CA ILE A 631 23.86 8.33 15.67
C ILE A 631 23.02 9.28 16.52
N LYS A 632 21.88 9.74 15.99
CA LYS A 632 20.96 10.64 16.71
C LYS A 632 19.57 10.05 16.69
N ASP A 633 18.98 9.87 17.87
CA ASP A 633 17.69 9.20 18.03
C ASP A 633 17.65 7.84 17.31
N GLY A 634 18.77 7.10 17.37
CA GLY A 634 18.96 5.83 16.67
C GLY A 634 19.13 5.93 15.15
N VAL A 635 19.22 7.11 14.55
CA VAL A 635 19.40 7.28 13.10
C VAL A 635 20.85 7.64 12.79
N ILE A 636 21.46 6.99 11.78
CA ILE A 636 22.80 7.32 11.29
C ILE A 636 22.76 8.61 10.46
N TYR A 637 23.74 9.49 10.68
CA TYR A 637 23.91 10.73 9.91
C TYR A 637 25.22 10.70 9.12
N ASN A 638 25.14 11.09 7.84
CA ASN A 638 26.27 11.46 7.01
C ASN A 638 26.84 12.80 7.49
N VAL A 639 28.12 13.05 7.24
CA VAL A 639 28.80 14.32 7.48
C VAL A 639 29.54 14.73 6.21
N THR A 640 29.06 15.76 5.51
CA THR A 640 29.69 16.29 4.29
C THR A 640 29.98 17.78 4.47
N ASP A 641 31.24 18.19 4.34
CA ASP A 641 31.68 19.57 4.61
C ASP A 641 31.23 20.08 6.00
N GLY A 642 31.07 19.15 6.93
CA GLY A 642 30.61 19.45 8.29
C GLY A 642 29.10 19.63 8.46
N ILE A 643 28.32 19.40 7.42
CA ILE A 643 26.85 19.40 7.43
C ILE A 643 26.37 17.97 7.63
N GLU A 644 25.43 17.80 8.56
CA GLU A 644 24.86 16.49 8.88
C GLU A 644 23.55 16.27 8.13
N THR A 645 23.40 15.10 7.52
CA THR A 645 22.16 14.67 6.84
C THR A 645 21.84 13.21 7.17
N THR A 646 20.56 12.85 7.27
CA THR A 646 20.17 11.47 7.58
C THR A 646 20.46 10.52 6.41
N THR A 647 20.87 9.28 6.74
CA THR A 647 21.02 8.20 5.76
C THR A 647 19.69 7.68 5.21
N TYR A 648 18.55 7.97 5.84
CA TYR A 648 17.23 7.42 5.48
C TYR A 648 16.74 7.81 4.07
N ARG A 649 17.49 8.65 3.35
CA ARG A 649 17.28 8.96 1.94
C ARG A 649 17.91 7.94 0.98
N SER A 650 18.38 6.80 1.48
CA SER A 650 18.99 5.75 0.68
C SER A 650 18.60 4.35 1.16
N HIS A 651 18.47 3.41 0.22
CA HIS A 651 18.10 2.03 0.52
C HIS A 651 19.17 1.31 1.36
N CYS A 652 20.42 1.79 1.34
CA CYS A 652 21.50 1.29 2.19
C CYS A 652 21.36 1.60 3.68
N ALA A 653 20.46 2.48 4.08
CA ALA A 653 20.27 2.80 5.50
C ALA A 653 19.83 1.59 6.33
N HIS A 654 19.01 0.70 5.76
CA HIS A 654 18.60 -0.53 6.44
C HIS A 654 19.79 -1.48 6.67
N TYR A 655 20.53 -1.77 5.61
CA TYR A 655 21.75 -2.58 5.66
C TYR A 655 22.79 -2.00 6.64
N ALA A 656 23.00 -0.68 6.61
CA ALA A 656 23.92 0.00 7.52
C ALA A 656 23.48 -0.11 8.98
N ALA A 657 22.17 -0.02 9.26
CA ALA A 657 21.65 -0.20 10.61
C ALA A 657 21.99 -1.60 11.16
N TRP A 658 21.78 -2.67 10.37
CA TRP A 658 22.18 -4.02 10.74
C TRP A 658 23.68 -4.15 10.96
N ALA A 659 24.50 -3.60 10.05
CA ALA A 659 25.95 -3.62 10.18
C ALA A 659 26.44 -2.88 11.43
N PHE A 660 25.78 -1.80 11.87
CA PHE A 660 26.15 -1.09 13.10
C PHE A 660 25.74 -1.88 14.35
N ARG A 661 24.59 -2.57 14.30
CA ARG A 661 24.10 -3.41 15.41
C ARG A 661 25.00 -4.62 15.71
N THR A 662 25.67 -5.21 14.70
CA THR A 662 26.64 -6.28 14.96
C THR A 662 27.80 -5.82 15.85
N TRP A 663 28.09 -4.52 15.86
CA TRP A 663 29.05 -3.86 16.72
C TRP A 663 28.44 -3.25 17.99
N ARG A 664 27.21 -3.65 18.35
CA ARG A 664 26.48 -3.23 19.56
C ARG A 664 26.16 -1.73 19.63
N LEU A 665 25.96 -1.10 18.48
CA LEU A 665 25.45 0.27 18.38
C LEU A 665 23.92 0.26 18.26
N GLU A 666 23.26 1.13 19.01
CA GLU A 666 21.80 1.30 19.02
C GLU A 666 21.35 2.11 17.79
N VAL A 667 20.99 1.42 16.71
CA VAL A 667 20.56 2.03 15.45
C VAL A 667 19.19 1.48 15.06
N ARG A 668 18.31 2.33 14.51
CA ARG A 668 17.02 2.00 13.92
C ARG A 668 17.13 1.94 12.40
N SER A 669 16.26 1.17 11.77
CA SER A 669 16.17 1.08 10.32
C SER A 669 14.93 1.81 9.78
N PRO A 670 14.97 2.34 8.54
CA PRO A 670 13.79 2.92 7.89
C PRO A 670 12.76 1.86 7.45
N TYR A 671 13.13 0.58 7.43
CA TYR A 671 12.26 -0.53 6.99
C TYR A 671 11.58 -1.29 8.12
N GLU A 672 11.94 -1.03 9.39
CA GLU A 672 11.31 -1.69 10.55
C GLU A 672 9.91 -1.13 10.82
N VAL A 673 8.99 -1.41 9.88
CA VAL A 673 7.61 -0.87 9.84
C VAL A 673 6.56 -1.93 10.16
N PHE A 674 6.98 -3.16 10.45
CA PHE A 674 6.10 -4.30 10.72
C PHE A 674 5.49 -4.25 12.13
N ASP A 675 6.10 -3.51 13.06
CA ASP A 675 5.65 -3.46 14.44
C ASP A 675 4.19 -2.99 14.56
N GLY A 676 3.39 -3.77 15.31
CA GLY A 676 1.95 -3.54 15.49
C GLY A 676 1.10 -3.72 14.22
N LYS A 677 1.57 -4.41 13.18
CA LYS A 677 0.83 -4.66 11.93
C LYS A 677 0.67 -6.16 11.64
N SER A 678 -0.36 -6.51 10.87
CA SER A 678 -0.40 -7.82 10.21
C SER A 678 0.74 -7.92 9.19
N GLU A 679 1.07 -9.14 8.78
CA GLU A 679 2.10 -9.37 7.78
C GLU A 679 1.83 -8.61 6.47
N THR A 680 0.58 -8.61 6.01
CA THR A 680 0.17 -7.90 4.79
C THR A 680 0.29 -6.38 4.94
N ASP A 681 -0.21 -5.82 6.05
CA ASP A 681 -0.15 -4.38 6.31
C ASP A 681 1.31 -3.93 6.48
N GLY A 682 2.16 -4.74 7.13
CA GLY A 682 3.60 -4.51 7.25
C GLY A 682 4.31 -4.50 5.89
N ARG A 683 4.02 -5.47 5.03
CA ARG A 683 4.56 -5.56 3.66
C ARG A 683 4.18 -4.35 2.79
N ILE A 684 2.93 -3.89 2.86
CA ILE A 684 2.49 -2.70 2.12
C ILE A 684 3.15 -1.43 2.68
N ALA A 685 3.24 -1.29 4.01
CA ALA A 685 3.96 -0.18 4.64
C ALA A 685 5.45 -0.15 4.26
N LEU A 686 6.07 -1.32 4.06
CA LEU A 686 7.46 -1.42 3.63
C LEU A 686 7.65 -0.94 2.18
N LEU A 687 6.70 -1.23 1.28
CA LEU A 687 6.70 -0.66 -0.06
C LEU A 687 6.56 0.87 -0.04
N GLU A 688 5.70 1.40 0.85
CA GLU A 688 5.58 2.85 1.05
C GLU A 688 6.89 3.46 1.56
N ALA A 689 7.53 2.84 2.57
CA ALA A 689 8.82 3.30 3.08
C ALA A 689 9.90 3.31 1.98
N GLY A 690 9.96 2.26 1.17
CA GLY A 690 10.90 2.16 0.05
C GLY A 690 10.60 3.14 -1.09
N GLY A 691 9.34 3.43 -1.38
CA GLY A 691 8.93 4.28 -2.51
C GLY A 691 9.42 5.72 -2.42
N HIS A 692 9.62 6.25 -1.21
CA HIS A 692 10.09 7.62 -0.98
C HIS A 692 11.61 7.79 -1.12
N ILE A 693 12.35 6.71 -1.38
CA ILE A 693 13.81 6.71 -1.45
C ILE A 693 14.28 6.77 -2.91
N GLY A 694 13.87 5.81 -3.74
CA GLY A 694 14.35 5.68 -5.12
C GLY A 694 14.12 4.30 -5.73
N PRO A 695 14.82 3.98 -6.82
CA PRO A 695 14.73 2.66 -7.45
C PRO A 695 15.40 1.58 -6.59
N MET A 696 14.65 0.50 -6.31
CA MET A 696 15.16 -0.65 -5.56
C MET A 696 15.85 -1.67 -6.47
N GLY A 697 17.14 -1.89 -6.28
CA GLY A 697 17.95 -2.91 -6.96
C GLY A 697 18.29 -4.11 -6.07
N ALA A 698 19.06 -5.06 -6.61
CA ALA A 698 19.49 -6.25 -5.86
C ALA A 698 20.38 -5.92 -4.64
N GLU A 699 21.14 -4.82 -4.71
CA GLU A 699 21.90 -4.30 -3.57
C GLU A 699 21.19 -3.09 -2.94
N PRO A 700 21.23 -2.96 -1.60
CA PRO A 700 21.94 -3.83 -0.66
C PRO A 700 21.16 -5.06 -0.18
N LEU A 701 19.93 -5.30 -0.68
CA LEU A 701 19.03 -6.35 -0.19
C LEU A 701 19.68 -7.74 -0.13
N LEU A 702 20.20 -8.23 -1.25
CA LEU A 702 20.81 -9.56 -1.33
C LEU A 702 22.21 -9.59 -0.71
N LEU A 703 22.80 -8.42 -0.54
CA LEU A 703 24.11 -8.27 0.09
C LEU A 703 24.00 -8.45 1.60
N GLU A 704 22.92 -7.94 2.21
CA GLU A 704 22.53 -8.23 3.59
C GLU A 704 22.43 -9.74 3.82
N ALA A 705 21.72 -10.44 2.93
CA ALA A 705 21.46 -11.87 3.04
C ALA A 705 22.75 -12.70 3.18
N ILE A 706 23.79 -12.37 2.41
CA ILE A 706 25.03 -13.15 2.37
C ILE A 706 26.08 -12.72 3.41
N GLU A 707 25.91 -11.55 4.05
CA GLU A 707 26.91 -11.02 5.00
C GLU A 707 26.43 -10.89 6.44
N LEU A 708 25.15 -10.57 6.63
CA LEU A 708 24.56 -10.29 7.94
C LEU A 708 23.42 -11.26 8.28
N GLY A 709 22.94 -12.01 7.28
CA GLY A 709 21.70 -12.79 7.35
C GLY A 709 20.52 -11.96 6.87
N MET A 710 19.49 -12.64 6.36
CA MET A 710 18.34 -11.97 5.73
C MET A 710 17.30 -11.55 6.77
N SER A 711 16.98 -10.25 6.84
CA SER A 711 15.83 -9.76 7.60
C SER A 711 14.50 -10.03 6.87
N PRO A 712 13.36 -10.11 7.58
CA PRO A 712 12.04 -10.24 6.97
C PRO A 712 11.73 -9.10 5.98
N GLU A 713 12.21 -7.89 6.27
CA GLU A 713 12.05 -6.73 5.41
C GLU A 713 12.78 -6.90 4.07
N SER A 714 14.09 -7.21 4.13
CA SER A 714 14.90 -7.40 2.92
C SER A 714 14.48 -8.65 2.15
N GLU A 715 14.00 -9.70 2.81
CA GLU A 715 13.41 -10.88 2.18
C GLU A 715 12.19 -10.49 1.33
N TYR A 716 11.24 -9.75 1.90
CA TYR A 716 10.05 -9.34 1.16
C TYR A 716 10.39 -8.42 -0.02
N LEU A 717 11.29 -7.45 0.17
CA LEU A 717 11.73 -6.56 -0.91
C LEU A 717 12.45 -7.32 -2.02
N ALA A 718 13.22 -8.37 -1.67
CA ALA A 718 13.83 -9.27 -2.65
C ALA A 718 12.75 -10.05 -3.42
N ASP A 719 11.71 -10.56 -2.76
CA ASP A 719 10.60 -11.23 -3.45
C ASP A 719 9.85 -10.30 -4.40
N VAL A 720 9.64 -9.04 -4.02
CA VAL A 720 9.04 -8.02 -4.89
C VAL A 720 9.89 -7.80 -6.14
N LEU A 721 11.20 -7.59 -5.96
CA LEU A 721 12.13 -7.38 -7.07
C LEU A 721 12.21 -8.61 -7.98
N PHE A 722 12.32 -9.81 -7.40
CA PHE A 722 12.43 -11.06 -8.16
C PHE A 722 11.16 -11.35 -8.95
N ALA A 723 9.98 -11.19 -8.34
CA ALA A 723 8.70 -11.36 -9.01
C ALA A 723 8.57 -10.43 -10.22
N ALA A 724 8.95 -9.15 -10.07
CA ALA A 724 8.92 -8.20 -11.18
C ALA A 724 9.90 -8.56 -12.31
N GLN A 725 11.11 -9.05 -11.99
CA GLN A 725 12.08 -9.50 -13.01
C GLN A 725 11.57 -10.73 -13.77
N LEU A 726 10.97 -11.70 -13.07
CA LEU A 726 10.37 -12.88 -13.68
C LEU A 726 9.17 -12.53 -14.56
N GLU A 727 8.28 -11.68 -14.07
CA GLU A 727 7.11 -11.21 -14.82
C GLU A 727 7.53 -10.51 -16.13
N GLU A 728 8.55 -9.63 -16.09
CA GLU A 728 9.13 -9.01 -17.29
C GLU A 728 9.74 -10.04 -18.26
N TYR A 729 10.42 -11.05 -17.73
CA TYR A 729 11.02 -12.10 -18.54
C TYR A 729 9.95 -12.97 -19.22
N ASP A 730 8.89 -13.34 -18.50
CA ASP A 730 7.80 -14.14 -19.04
C ASP A 730 7.01 -13.40 -20.11
N GLU A 731 6.81 -12.08 -19.94
CA GLU A 731 6.11 -11.24 -20.90
C GLU A 731 6.94 -10.95 -22.16
N THR A 732 8.25 -10.73 -22.01
CA THR A 732 9.08 -10.13 -23.08
C THR A 732 10.23 -11.01 -23.56
N GLY A 733 10.59 -12.06 -22.82
CA GLY A 733 11.79 -12.88 -23.03
C GLY A 733 13.11 -12.18 -22.67
N ASN A 734 13.08 -10.92 -22.22
CA ASN A 734 14.29 -10.17 -21.88
C ASN A 734 14.74 -10.44 -20.45
N LEU A 735 16.04 -10.67 -20.27
CA LEU A 735 16.64 -10.75 -18.94
C LEU A 735 16.69 -9.37 -18.28
N THR A 736 16.27 -9.31 -17.03
CA THR A 736 16.33 -8.12 -16.18
C THR A 736 17.01 -8.52 -14.88
N CYS A 737 18.10 -7.85 -14.55
CA CYS A 737 18.86 -8.10 -13.33
C CYS A 737 19.48 -6.77 -12.90
N VAL A 738 18.72 -5.99 -12.14
CA VAL A 738 19.05 -4.59 -11.86
C VAL A 738 19.74 -4.44 -10.51
N SER A 739 20.71 -3.53 -10.47
CA SER A 739 21.36 -3.08 -9.25
C SER A 739 22.00 -1.71 -9.50
N GLU A 740 22.59 -1.12 -8.48
CA GLU A 740 23.54 -0.04 -8.67
C GLU A 740 24.84 -0.54 -9.31
N GLY A 741 25.46 0.26 -10.16
CA GLY A 741 26.77 -0.12 -10.69
C GLY A 741 27.36 0.82 -11.73
N PRO A 742 28.67 0.61 -12.03
CA PRO A 742 29.36 1.38 -13.03
C PRO A 742 28.94 1.04 -14.47
N ILE A 743 29.09 2.03 -15.35
CA ILE A 743 28.95 1.90 -16.80
C ILE A 743 30.14 2.56 -17.53
N ASP A 744 30.40 2.17 -18.78
CA ASP A 744 31.61 2.55 -19.53
C ASP A 744 31.56 3.95 -20.19
N ARG A 745 30.62 4.80 -19.76
CA ARG A 745 30.39 6.14 -20.30
C ARG A 745 29.69 7.01 -19.27
N ALA A 746 29.75 8.33 -19.44
CA ALA A 746 28.99 9.26 -18.61
C ALA A 746 27.50 8.85 -18.50
N PRO A 747 26.91 8.83 -17.30
CA PRO A 747 27.40 9.35 -16.01
C PRO A 747 28.36 8.44 -15.21
N TRP A 748 28.85 7.34 -15.79
CA TRP A 748 29.81 6.37 -15.23
C TRP A 748 29.28 5.49 -14.10
N PHE A 749 28.19 5.88 -13.44
CA PHE A 749 27.51 5.11 -12.41
C PHE A 749 26.00 5.34 -12.45
N THR A 750 25.22 4.29 -12.25
CA THR A 750 23.74 4.34 -12.27
C THR A 750 23.16 3.52 -11.13
N TYR A 751 22.11 4.03 -10.50
CA TYR A 751 21.24 3.28 -9.59
C TYR A 751 20.05 2.77 -10.41
N GLN A 752 19.93 1.45 -10.60
CA GLN A 752 18.86 0.85 -11.39
C GLN A 752 18.04 -0.10 -10.53
N GLY A 753 16.73 -0.05 -10.70
CA GLY A 753 15.82 -0.75 -9.81
C GLY A 753 14.35 -0.57 -10.19
N ILE A 754 13.48 -1.26 -9.46
CA ILE A 754 12.03 -1.05 -9.57
C ILE A 754 11.61 0.16 -8.73
N GLN A 755 10.76 1.02 -9.29
CA GLN A 755 10.22 2.19 -8.60
C GLN A 755 8.86 1.86 -7.96
N PHE A 756 8.79 1.83 -6.62
CA PHE A 756 7.58 1.38 -5.91
C PHE A 756 6.42 2.37 -5.92
N ASP A 757 6.67 3.67 -5.99
CA ASP A 757 5.62 4.70 -6.06
C ASP A 757 5.09 4.94 -7.50
N ALA A 758 5.62 4.22 -8.48
CA ALA A 758 5.15 4.27 -9.86
C ALA A 758 3.94 3.34 -10.09
N PRO A 759 2.89 3.77 -10.84
CA PRO A 759 1.64 3.02 -10.99
C PRO A 759 1.76 1.64 -11.69
N GLY A 760 2.93 1.30 -12.24
CA GLY A 760 3.18 0.03 -12.92
C GLY A 760 4.62 -0.45 -12.74
N ARG A 761 5.05 -1.47 -13.51
CA ARG A 761 6.44 -1.97 -13.50
C ARG A 761 7.38 -0.98 -14.18
N ILE A 762 7.81 0.04 -13.45
CA ILE A 762 8.79 1.00 -13.97
C ILE A 762 10.17 0.63 -13.44
N TRP A 763 11.01 0.13 -14.34
CA TRP A 763 12.46 0.01 -14.13
C TRP A 763 13.07 1.40 -14.26
N ALA A 764 13.30 2.05 -13.12
CA ALA A 764 13.84 3.40 -13.05
C ALA A 764 15.37 3.40 -12.99
N THR A 765 15.94 4.55 -13.34
CA THR A 765 17.36 4.82 -13.24
C THR A 765 17.56 6.17 -12.57
N ASP A 766 18.52 6.23 -11.66
CA ASP A 766 18.98 7.47 -11.04
C ASP A 766 20.52 7.54 -11.01
N THR A 767 21.05 8.68 -10.59
CA THR A 767 22.48 8.98 -10.48
C THR A 767 22.75 9.82 -9.24
N VAL A 768 24.01 9.88 -8.81
CA VAL A 768 24.44 10.69 -7.66
C VAL A 768 24.01 12.15 -7.77
N ALA A 769 24.02 12.72 -8.98
CA ALA A 769 23.62 14.11 -9.22
C ALA A 769 22.10 14.32 -9.31
N SER A 770 21.30 13.24 -9.28
CA SER A 770 19.83 13.25 -9.34
C SER A 770 19.24 14.14 -10.45
N LEU A 771 19.92 14.19 -11.60
CA LEU A 771 19.56 15.08 -12.69
C LEU A 771 18.31 14.58 -13.44
N PRO A 772 17.32 15.45 -13.74
CA PRO A 772 16.07 15.05 -14.39
C PRO A 772 16.26 14.30 -15.72
N GLU A 773 17.28 14.64 -16.51
CA GLU A 773 17.61 13.98 -17.78
C GLU A 773 17.96 12.50 -17.61
N HIS A 774 18.58 12.13 -16.49
CA HIS A 774 18.94 10.73 -16.18
C HIS A 774 17.73 9.90 -15.75
N ARG A 775 16.59 10.56 -15.49
CA ARG A 775 15.32 9.93 -15.16
C ARG A 775 14.38 9.82 -16.37
N SER A 776 14.79 10.27 -17.56
CA SER A 776 13.96 10.21 -18.78
C SER A 776 13.80 8.77 -19.31
N PRO A 777 12.68 8.44 -19.99
CA PRO A 777 12.49 7.14 -20.64
C PRO A 777 13.60 6.79 -21.65
N GLU A 778 14.09 7.77 -22.42
CA GLU A 778 15.15 7.59 -23.40
C GLU A 778 16.47 7.22 -22.73
N PHE A 779 16.81 7.92 -21.64
CA PHE A 779 18.01 7.61 -20.87
C PHE A 779 17.94 6.21 -20.26
N ARG A 780 16.80 5.85 -19.66
CA ARG A 780 16.57 4.51 -19.11
C ARG A 780 16.75 3.44 -20.18
N LYS A 781 16.12 3.59 -21.35
CA LYS A 781 16.23 2.61 -22.44
C LYS A 781 17.68 2.40 -22.87
N LYS A 782 18.45 3.49 -23.04
CA LYS A 782 19.85 3.45 -23.48
C LYS A 782 20.81 2.88 -22.43
N ASN A 783 20.51 3.07 -21.15
CA ASN A 783 21.40 2.74 -20.04
C ASN A 783 20.91 1.58 -19.16
N HIS A 784 19.80 0.92 -19.50
CA HIS A 784 19.36 -0.28 -18.81
C HIS A 784 20.40 -1.40 -18.98
N VAL A 785 20.91 -1.92 -17.87
CA VAL A 785 21.90 -3.00 -17.88
C VAL A 785 21.45 -4.21 -17.08
N VAL A 786 21.94 -5.38 -17.49
CA VAL A 786 22.02 -6.58 -16.64
C VAL A 786 23.30 -6.44 -15.81
N SER A 787 23.16 -6.42 -14.49
CA SER A 787 24.27 -6.31 -13.54
C SER A 787 24.94 -7.67 -13.34
N SER A 788 26.26 -7.72 -13.57
CA SER A 788 27.04 -8.95 -13.41
C SER A 788 27.03 -9.43 -11.97
N LYS A 789 27.23 -8.53 -11.00
CA LYS A 789 27.23 -8.87 -9.57
C LYS A 789 25.86 -9.32 -9.07
N ALA A 790 24.78 -8.68 -9.53
CA ALA A 790 23.43 -9.04 -9.12
C ALA A 790 23.04 -10.45 -9.59
N ALA A 791 23.52 -10.89 -10.76
CA ALA A 791 23.27 -12.25 -11.24
C ALA A 791 23.83 -13.31 -10.29
N TYR A 792 25.05 -13.11 -9.79
CA TYR A 792 25.66 -14.02 -8.82
C TYR A 792 25.04 -13.89 -7.42
N LEU A 793 24.64 -12.69 -6.99
CA LEU A 793 23.88 -12.50 -5.75
C LEU A 793 22.56 -13.28 -5.77
N TRP A 794 21.81 -13.19 -6.87
CA TRP A 794 20.57 -13.95 -7.04
C TRP A 794 20.81 -15.46 -6.99
N ALA A 795 21.87 -15.95 -7.62
CA ALA A 795 22.22 -17.37 -7.56
C ALA A 795 22.68 -17.84 -6.17
N ALA A 796 23.32 -16.96 -5.39
CA ALA A 796 23.71 -17.25 -4.01
C ALA A 796 22.52 -17.27 -3.06
N TYR A 797 21.55 -16.38 -3.28
CA TYR A 797 20.36 -16.25 -2.44
C TYR A 797 19.26 -17.27 -2.79
N LYS A 798 19.03 -17.55 -4.08
CA LYS A 798 17.83 -18.22 -4.56
C LYS A 798 18.11 -19.32 -5.59
N ASN A 799 17.68 -20.54 -5.29
CA ASN A 799 17.76 -21.69 -6.20
C ASN A 799 16.61 -21.67 -7.22
N HIS A 800 16.84 -21.09 -8.41
CA HIS A 800 15.81 -20.95 -9.43
C HIS A 800 16.40 -20.91 -10.85
N ASP A 801 15.73 -21.52 -11.84
CA ASP A 801 16.20 -21.63 -13.24
C ASP A 801 16.52 -20.24 -13.87
N TYR A 802 15.79 -19.20 -13.47
CA TYR A 802 16.08 -17.81 -13.87
C TYR A 802 17.44 -17.30 -13.35
N CYS A 803 17.83 -17.65 -12.12
CA CYS A 803 19.12 -17.27 -11.57
C CYS A 803 20.25 -17.96 -12.36
N ASP A 804 20.08 -19.23 -12.72
CA ASP A 804 21.04 -19.96 -13.58
C ASP A 804 21.16 -19.30 -14.96
N LEU A 805 20.04 -18.92 -15.58
CA LEU A 805 20.03 -18.18 -16.84
C LEU A 805 20.79 -16.85 -16.75
N LEU A 806 20.63 -16.12 -15.65
CA LEU A 806 21.35 -14.86 -15.41
C LEU A 806 22.86 -15.09 -15.29
N VAL A 807 23.28 -16.10 -14.51
CA VAL A 807 24.71 -16.44 -14.33
C VAL A 807 25.33 -16.87 -15.66
N ASP A 808 24.66 -17.73 -16.43
CA ASP A 808 25.16 -18.18 -17.73
C ASP A 808 25.29 -16.99 -18.71
N TYR A 809 24.29 -16.12 -18.75
CA TYR A 809 24.31 -14.93 -19.59
C TYR A 809 25.48 -13.99 -19.25
N VAL A 810 25.72 -13.75 -17.96
CA VAL A 810 26.84 -12.93 -17.47
C VAL A 810 28.18 -13.60 -17.75
N ARG A 811 28.29 -14.90 -17.51
CA ARG A 811 29.50 -15.68 -17.76
C ARG A 811 29.97 -15.58 -19.20
N GLU A 812 29.04 -15.73 -20.14
CA GLU A 812 29.34 -15.69 -21.58
C GLU A 812 29.78 -14.32 -22.07
N ARG A 813 29.33 -13.23 -21.43
CA ARG A 813 29.46 -11.86 -21.98
C ARG A 813 30.37 -10.94 -21.19
N ALA A 814 30.45 -11.11 -19.88
CA ALA A 814 31.14 -10.18 -18.98
C ALA A 814 32.49 -10.67 -18.47
N ARG A 815 32.88 -11.94 -18.69
CA ARG A 815 34.23 -12.42 -18.36
C ARG A 815 35.28 -11.69 -19.21
N THR A 816 36.30 -11.12 -18.57
CA THR A 816 37.43 -10.48 -19.24
C THR A 816 38.77 -10.94 -18.64
N ASP A 817 39.87 -10.60 -19.29
CA ASP A 817 41.21 -10.85 -18.73
C ASP A 817 41.49 -10.03 -17.46
N ASN A 818 40.69 -9.00 -17.18
CA ASN A 818 40.88 -8.07 -16.05
C ASN A 818 39.83 -8.24 -14.95
N GLY A 819 39.11 -9.38 -14.94
CA GLY A 819 37.96 -9.59 -14.05
C GLY A 819 36.65 -9.59 -14.83
N PHE A 820 35.53 -9.50 -14.12
CA PHE A 820 34.23 -9.30 -14.73
C PHE A 820 33.99 -7.82 -15.05
N ALA A 821 33.42 -7.57 -16.23
CA ALA A 821 32.79 -6.31 -16.55
C ALA A 821 31.55 -6.11 -15.67
N SER A 822 31.31 -4.88 -15.24
CA SER A 822 30.24 -4.55 -14.29
C SER A 822 28.84 -4.80 -14.85
N SER A 823 28.66 -4.48 -16.13
CA SER A 823 27.34 -4.29 -16.73
C SER A 823 27.27 -4.81 -18.16
N ILE A 824 26.10 -5.32 -18.56
CA ILE A 824 25.76 -5.69 -19.95
C ILE A 824 24.55 -4.87 -20.40
N TYR A 825 24.69 -4.03 -21.41
CA TYR A 825 23.59 -3.21 -21.91
C TYR A 825 22.47 -4.07 -22.50
N ARG A 826 21.26 -3.98 -21.92
CA ARG A 826 20.09 -4.78 -22.34
C ARG A 826 19.77 -4.59 -23.82
N GLU A 827 19.82 -3.35 -24.31
CA GLU A 827 19.47 -3.03 -25.71
C GLU A 827 20.45 -3.62 -26.73
N THR A 828 21.73 -3.72 -26.39
CA THR A 828 22.78 -4.11 -27.36
C THR A 828 23.39 -5.49 -27.09
N GLY A 829 23.18 -6.05 -25.90
CA GLY A 829 23.85 -7.26 -25.42
C GLY A 829 25.36 -7.11 -25.21
N LYS A 830 25.91 -5.89 -25.30
CA LYS A 830 27.36 -5.63 -25.15
C LYS A 830 27.71 -5.39 -23.69
N ALA A 831 28.73 -6.09 -23.21
CA ALA A 831 29.32 -5.84 -21.91
C ALA A 831 30.17 -4.56 -21.92
N THR A 832 30.32 -3.94 -20.76
CA THR A 832 31.29 -2.86 -20.49
C THR A 832 32.72 -3.43 -20.41
N ALA A 833 33.16 -4.21 -21.40
CA ALA A 833 34.35 -5.05 -21.34
C ALA A 833 35.67 -4.28 -21.10
N THR A 834 35.69 -2.98 -21.41
CA THR A 834 36.84 -2.10 -21.13
C THR A 834 36.76 -1.43 -19.76
N TYR A 835 35.84 -1.83 -18.89
CA TYR A 835 35.58 -1.19 -17.62
C TYR A 835 35.26 -2.24 -16.54
N ALA A 836 36.11 -2.34 -15.53
CA ALA A 836 35.95 -3.28 -14.42
C ALA A 836 36.17 -2.58 -13.08
N ASP A 837 35.39 -2.96 -12.08
CA ASP A 837 35.40 -2.35 -10.75
C ASP A 837 35.57 -3.37 -9.63
N ILE A 838 36.00 -2.85 -8.48
CA ILE A 838 36.27 -3.63 -7.28
C ILE A 838 35.01 -4.26 -6.69
N ASN A 839 33.88 -3.56 -6.73
CA ASN A 839 32.65 -3.99 -6.08
C ASN A 839 32.04 -5.18 -6.82
N THR A 840 31.97 -5.13 -8.16
CA THR A 840 31.49 -6.25 -8.98
C THR A 840 32.29 -7.53 -8.72
N ASN A 841 33.61 -7.43 -8.78
CA ASN A 841 34.48 -8.60 -8.63
C ASN A 841 34.48 -9.13 -7.19
N ALA A 842 34.41 -8.26 -6.18
CA ALA A 842 34.26 -8.66 -4.79
C ALA A 842 32.96 -9.42 -4.54
N ILE A 843 31.83 -8.92 -5.05
CA ILE A 843 30.52 -9.52 -4.80
C ILE A 843 30.37 -10.86 -5.52
N ILE A 844 30.93 -11.00 -6.73
CA ILE A 844 30.96 -12.30 -7.43
C ILE A 844 31.74 -13.32 -6.59
N LEU A 845 32.90 -12.95 -6.04
CA LEU A 845 33.67 -13.83 -5.15
C LEU A 845 32.89 -14.26 -3.91
N GLN A 846 32.27 -13.29 -3.22
CA GLN A 846 31.47 -13.56 -2.02
C GLN A 846 30.27 -14.46 -2.32
N SER A 847 29.59 -14.20 -3.44
CA SER A 847 28.44 -14.99 -3.88
C SER A 847 28.86 -16.44 -4.16
N ILE A 848 29.99 -16.65 -4.84
CA ILE A 848 30.51 -18.00 -5.12
C ILE A 848 30.93 -18.72 -3.84
N ALA A 849 31.60 -18.02 -2.91
CA ALA A 849 31.93 -18.58 -1.60
C ALA A 849 30.66 -19.01 -0.83
N GLN A 850 29.62 -18.18 -0.84
CA GLN A 850 28.33 -18.53 -0.24
C GLN A 850 27.68 -19.75 -0.91
N ILE A 851 27.65 -19.82 -2.24
CA ILE A 851 27.11 -20.96 -2.99
C ILE A 851 27.83 -22.25 -2.60
N MET A 852 29.16 -22.22 -2.50
CA MET A 852 29.96 -23.38 -2.12
C MET A 852 29.73 -23.81 -0.67
N ARG A 853 29.66 -22.85 0.29
CA ARG A 853 29.32 -23.16 1.69
C ARG A 853 27.95 -23.82 1.84
N ASN A 854 26.96 -23.32 1.10
CA ASN A 854 25.60 -23.87 1.14
C ASN A 854 25.55 -25.32 0.62
N ALA A 855 26.37 -25.63 -0.40
CA ALA A 855 26.46 -26.97 -0.97
C ALA A 855 27.18 -27.97 -0.05
N GLU A 856 28.12 -27.51 0.80
CA GLU A 856 28.83 -28.36 1.78
C GLU A 856 28.00 -28.64 3.05
N SER A 857 26.98 -27.83 3.32
CA SER A 857 26.12 -27.94 4.51
C SER A 857 24.92 -28.89 4.32
N GLN A 858 24.73 -29.42 3.11
CA GLN A 858 23.71 -30.41 2.73
C GLN A 858 24.35 -31.78 2.56
#